data_AF-F3FBZ3-F1
#
_entry.id   AF-F3FBZ3-F1
#
_cell.length_a   1.000
_cell.length_b   1.000
_cell.length_c   1.000
_cell.angle_alpha   90.00
_cell.angle_beta   90.00
_cell.angle_gamma   90.00
#
_symmetry.space_group_name_H-M   'P 1'
#
loop_
_entity.id
_entity.type
_entity.pdbx_description
1 polymer ?
#
loop_
_entity_poly.entity_id
_entity_poly.type
_entity_poly.pdbx_seq_one_letter_code
_entity_poly.pdbx_strand_id
1 'polypeptide(L)'
;MSKLNSITLSNLRKFGADVTIELSPGATILLAPNGTGKTTVFEAIEFGLTGKVARLRDDIAHIIRDDQTAAAVRLNFSELSVTSRVTAAGKVSQDGDLSSVFPNVSASDIPFLLRLTHLLDQRENGWIVNAEEKEAGSQLAKLPIGRDGSKARANLAAVRRSLTEQKARAEEVLIGHEADLNEWNRLLEERDIAAAGAVGALRPRDRIADILSDAANQTQSLSQIPPGLLTGAVSQEELTIAHSALSEILQGKVERARTQISNLALVNDLVESFVAAREQLEKLNADLTAASETFDRHTTTRAQGSVALQEHQASIHSAQQELASIGQQLERLIGETTAKQEIDHRNDALTSAIAALREAEKDSRVLREQHEHNQRVRNQHAQIDAQLQGISQTEQRLDAGRLMLADWQAAEQRISEVVQQITALEVLIDKQSIDRDAERSSYETCKAAEPTARSHYEMLGSSADAIRQAVASIAQHLPTDQDQCPLCLEPHGAAKLQSRVAQALDAINPSLTSAEQQLRAAMEALTASEVAVEKAQQALDLSRGELGALESSGQELGRQVSQFRTDPILASDSLPLARETFRQQLDSIAPAKKRLADQRAAMDVLPTPEAFEQTERAFNSAQHMLDLARVQHSEAATRL
;
A
#
# COMPACT_ATOMS: atom_id res chain seq x y z
N MET A 1 13.16 5.88 66.28
CA MET A 1 14.63 5.62 66.31
C MET A 1 15.25 6.44 65.20
N SER A 2 16.06 7.43 65.52
CA SER A 2 16.62 8.35 64.52
C SER A 2 17.79 7.67 63.79
N LYS A 3 17.67 7.50 62.48
CA LYS A 3 18.68 6.86 61.63
C LYS A 3 19.51 7.91 60.90
N LEU A 4 20.84 7.81 60.99
CA LEU A 4 21.78 8.62 60.22
C LEU A 4 21.85 8.06 58.78
N ASN A 5 21.44 8.87 57.81
CA ASN A 5 21.37 8.50 56.40
C ASN A 5 22.60 8.96 55.61
N SER A 6 23.18 10.11 55.95
CA SER A 6 24.43 10.56 55.34
C SER A 6 25.22 11.50 56.23
N ILE A 7 26.53 11.61 55.93
CA ILE A 7 27.47 12.51 56.59
C ILE A 7 28.16 13.34 55.50
N THR A 8 28.07 14.66 55.57
CA THR A 8 28.82 15.57 54.70
C THR A 8 29.95 16.21 55.47
N LEU A 9 31.18 16.07 54.96
CA LEU A 9 32.42 16.53 55.56
C LEU A 9 33.02 17.64 54.70
N SER A 10 33.30 18.80 55.29
CA SER A 10 33.94 19.91 54.59
C SER A 10 35.20 20.32 55.34
N ASN A 11 36.35 20.14 54.69
CA ASN A 11 37.68 20.51 55.18
C ASN A 11 38.10 19.83 56.49
N LEU A 12 37.67 18.57 56.71
CA LEU A 12 37.96 17.81 57.92
C LEU A 12 39.18 16.88 57.71
N ARG A 13 40.33 17.21 58.30
CA ARG A 13 41.63 16.53 58.13
C ARG A 13 41.98 16.12 56.69
N LYS A 14 41.71 14.87 56.29
CA LYS A 14 42.06 14.33 54.96
C LYS A 14 40.93 14.53 53.94
N PHE A 15 39.72 14.90 54.39
CA PHE A 15 38.58 15.14 53.51
C PHE A 15 38.61 16.58 52.95
N GLY A 16 38.22 16.72 51.68
CA GLY A 16 38.08 18.01 51.00
C GLY A 16 36.81 18.75 51.40
N ALA A 17 36.45 19.77 50.64
CA ALA A 17 35.16 20.44 50.80
C ALA A 17 34.02 19.52 50.32
N ASP A 18 32.93 19.50 51.08
CA ASP A 18 31.61 18.93 50.74
C ASP A 18 31.61 17.45 50.31
N VAL A 19 32.46 16.64 50.93
CA VAL A 19 32.50 15.18 50.72
C VAL A 19 31.33 14.53 51.44
N THR A 20 30.37 13.97 50.70
CA THR A 20 29.22 13.26 51.28
C THR A 20 29.42 11.75 51.26
N ILE A 21 29.22 11.11 52.41
CA ILE A 21 29.23 9.66 52.62
C ILE A 21 27.82 9.22 52.95
N GLU A 22 27.23 8.38 52.11
CA GLU A 22 25.91 7.79 52.34
C GLU A 22 26.00 6.54 53.21
N LEU A 23 25.07 6.39 54.16
CA LEU A 23 25.01 5.28 55.09
C LEU A 23 23.76 4.43 54.84
N SER A 24 23.99 3.15 54.60
CA SER A 24 22.92 2.16 54.42
C SER A 24 22.37 1.71 55.78
N PRO A 25 21.09 1.30 55.86
CA PRO A 25 20.55 0.69 57.07
C PRO A 25 21.30 -0.59 57.46
N GLY A 26 21.54 -0.77 58.76
CA GLY A 26 22.32 -1.89 59.30
C GLY A 26 23.76 -1.49 59.68
N ALA A 27 24.70 -2.43 59.55
CA ALA A 27 26.11 -2.18 59.84
C ALA A 27 26.82 -1.63 58.59
N THR A 28 27.35 -0.40 58.68
CA THR A 28 28.21 0.16 57.62
C THR A 28 29.67 -0.13 57.95
N ILE A 29 30.37 -0.83 57.04
CA ILE A 29 31.80 -1.18 57.21
C ILE A 29 32.65 -0.23 56.35
N LEU A 30 33.51 0.56 57.00
CA LEU A 30 34.45 1.46 56.34
C LEU A 30 35.81 0.78 56.11
N LEU A 31 36.05 0.30 54.90
CA LEU A 31 37.32 -0.31 54.49
C LEU A 31 38.17 0.72 53.72
N ALA A 32 39.36 1.02 54.23
CA ALA A 32 40.36 1.84 53.54
C ALA A 32 41.76 1.52 54.11
N PRO A 33 42.86 1.88 53.42
CA PRO A 33 44.20 1.80 53.98
C PRO A 33 44.37 2.62 55.27
N ASN A 34 45.46 2.37 56.00
CA ASN A 34 45.82 3.19 57.16
C ASN A 34 46.21 4.60 56.69
N GLY A 35 45.74 5.63 57.42
CA GLY A 35 45.98 7.03 57.06
C GLY A 35 45.00 7.66 56.07
N THR A 36 44.05 6.91 55.49
CA THR A 36 43.05 7.42 54.52
C THR A 36 41.90 8.22 55.16
N GLY A 37 41.82 8.26 56.49
CA GLY A 37 40.80 9.04 57.20
C GLY A 37 39.61 8.25 57.75
N LYS A 38 39.70 6.92 57.89
CA LYS A 38 38.66 6.09 58.54
C LYS A 38 38.27 6.63 59.92
N THR A 39 39.28 6.87 60.77
CA THR A 39 39.09 7.45 62.11
C THR A 39 38.50 8.85 62.05
N THR A 40 38.84 9.64 61.01
CA THR A 40 38.28 10.98 60.81
C THR A 40 36.78 10.94 60.57
N VAL A 41 36.22 9.89 59.94
CA VAL A 41 34.77 9.73 59.78
C VAL A 41 34.09 9.49 61.14
N PHE A 42 34.68 8.68 62.02
CA PHE A 42 34.15 8.48 63.37
C PHE A 42 34.25 9.73 64.24
N GLU A 43 35.38 10.44 64.16
CA GLU A 43 35.56 11.74 64.83
C GLU A 43 34.58 12.79 64.28
N ALA A 44 34.24 12.74 63.00
CA ALA A 44 33.25 13.64 62.41
C ALA A 44 31.83 13.39 62.94
N ILE A 45 31.43 12.12 63.10
CA ILE A 45 30.13 11.77 63.71
C ILE A 45 30.10 12.24 65.17
N GLU A 46 31.17 11.99 65.91
CA GLU A 46 31.32 12.44 67.31
C GLU A 46 31.22 13.97 67.41
N PHE A 47 31.91 14.70 66.53
CA PHE A 47 31.90 16.16 66.45
C PHE A 47 30.54 16.72 66.01
N GLY A 48 29.89 16.09 65.03
CA GLY A 48 28.56 16.49 64.55
C GLY A 48 27.47 16.31 65.60
N LEU A 49 27.61 15.32 66.49
CA LEU A 49 26.66 15.04 67.57
C LEU A 49 26.91 15.85 68.85
N THR A 50 28.17 16.12 69.20
CA THR A 50 28.51 16.64 70.54
C THR A 50 29.24 17.98 70.51
N GLY A 51 29.64 18.46 69.33
CA GLY A 51 30.50 19.63 69.18
C GLY A 51 31.93 19.42 69.70
N LYS A 52 32.28 18.20 70.12
CA LYS A 52 33.57 17.84 70.72
C LYS A 52 34.07 16.52 70.13
N VAL A 53 35.37 16.27 70.31
CA VAL A 53 36.00 14.98 70.00
C VAL A 53 36.84 14.58 71.21
N ALA A 54 36.47 13.50 71.88
CA ALA A 54 37.06 13.10 73.17
C ALA A 54 38.58 12.85 73.08
N ARG A 55 39.09 12.45 71.90
CA ARG A 55 40.53 12.27 71.68
C ARG A 55 41.30 13.59 71.63
N LEU A 56 40.68 14.64 71.11
CA LEU A 56 41.32 15.95 70.90
C LEU A 56 41.18 16.87 72.13
N ARG A 57 40.34 16.49 73.11
CA ARG A 57 40.09 17.27 74.33
C ARG A 57 39.76 18.73 74.00
N ASP A 58 40.57 19.68 74.46
CA ASP A 58 40.33 21.12 74.31
C ASP A 58 40.88 21.69 72.99
N ASP A 59 41.64 20.92 72.21
CA ASP A 59 42.30 21.38 70.98
C ASP A 59 41.56 20.93 69.71
N ILE A 60 40.30 21.34 69.62
CA ILE A 60 39.40 20.94 68.53
C ILE A 60 39.80 21.53 67.17
N ALA A 61 40.64 22.57 67.14
CA ALA A 61 41.12 23.20 65.91
C ALA A 61 41.95 22.23 65.03
N HIS A 62 42.59 21.22 65.63
CA HIS A 62 43.35 20.18 64.93
C HIS A 62 42.50 19.22 64.07
N ILE A 63 41.18 19.36 64.09
CA ILE A 63 40.31 18.63 63.16
C ILE A 63 40.24 19.29 61.77
N ILE A 64 40.63 20.57 61.66
CA ILE A 64 40.63 21.33 60.41
C ILE A 64 41.79 20.84 59.53
N ARG A 65 41.51 20.65 58.24
CA ARG A 65 42.52 20.30 57.23
C ARG A 65 43.56 21.42 57.11
N ASP A 66 44.82 21.04 56.88
CA ASP A 66 45.92 21.97 56.63
C ASP A 66 45.54 22.99 55.54
N ASP A 67 45.94 24.25 55.72
CA ASP A 67 45.65 25.40 54.86
C ASP A 67 44.18 25.85 54.78
N GLN A 68 43.31 25.38 55.69
CA GLN A 68 41.91 25.80 55.78
C GLN A 68 41.63 26.57 57.08
N THR A 69 40.69 27.52 57.02
CA THR A 69 40.36 28.39 58.17
C THR A 69 39.15 27.90 58.99
N ALA A 70 38.41 26.92 58.46
CA ALA A 70 37.27 26.31 59.11
C ALA A 70 36.99 24.91 58.56
N ALA A 71 36.37 24.07 59.39
CA ALA A 71 35.82 22.79 58.99
C ALA A 71 34.38 22.63 59.46
N ALA A 72 33.59 21.88 58.71
CA ALA A 72 32.19 21.64 59.02
C ALA A 72 31.81 20.18 58.79
N VAL A 73 30.88 19.69 59.61
CA VAL A 73 30.25 18.38 59.46
C VAL A 73 28.75 18.59 59.47
N ARG A 74 28.06 18.03 58.47
CA ARG A 74 26.60 17.94 58.44
C ARG A 74 26.18 16.48 58.57
N LEU A 75 25.41 16.18 59.60
CA LEU A 75 24.78 14.88 59.83
C LEU A 75 23.33 14.95 59.38
N ASN A 76 22.96 14.11 58.41
CA ASN A 76 21.60 14.04 57.89
C ASN A 76 20.92 12.78 58.42
N PHE A 77 19.93 12.98 59.27
CA PHE A 77 19.02 11.93 59.72
C PHE A 77 17.75 11.95 58.87
N SER A 78 16.85 11.00 59.11
CA SER A 78 15.64 10.85 58.28
C SER A 78 14.69 12.06 58.30
N GLU A 79 14.59 12.77 59.44
CA GLU A 79 13.68 13.91 59.61
C GLU A 79 14.37 15.19 60.13
N LEU A 80 15.68 15.14 60.38
CA LEU A 80 16.45 16.29 60.88
C LEU A 80 17.87 16.30 60.31
N SER A 81 18.47 17.49 60.24
CA SER A 81 19.87 17.65 59.87
C SER A 81 20.56 18.56 60.88
N VAL A 82 21.81 18.23 61.22
CA VAL A 82 22.61 18.98 62.19
C VAL A 82 23.94 19.32 61.58
N THR A 83 24.32 20.59 61.65
CA THR A 83 25.58 21.10 61.11
C THR A 83 26.44 21.64 62.26
N SER A 84 27.61 21.04 62.46
CA SER A 84 28.64 21.51 63.40
C SER A 84 29.80 22.12 62.62
N ARG A 85 30.21 23.33 62.98
CA ARG A 85 31.33 24.06 62.36
C ARG A 85 32.34 24.50 63.42
N VAL A 86 33.62 24.34 63.11
CA VAL A 86 34.75 24.84 63.90
C VAL A 86 35.59 25.80 63.05
N THR A 87 36.08 26.86 63.68
CA THR A 87 36.99 27.85 63.07
C THR A 87 38.41 27.68 63.60
N ALA A 88 39.41 28.22 62.90
CA ALA A 88 40.81 28.17 63.34
C ALA A 88 41.06 28.77 64.74
N ALA A 89 40.15 29.61 65.24
CA ALA A 89 40.15 30.13 66.60
C ALA A 89 39.58 29.15 67.66
N GLY A 90 39.26 27.91 67.29
CA GLY A 90 38.69 26.89 68.18
C GLY A 90 37.20 27.09 68.52
N LYS A 91 36.56 28.13 67.97
CA LYS A 91 35.13 28.40 68.23
C LYS A 91 34.25 27.41 67.46
N VAL A 92 33.42 26.68 68.20
CA VAL A 92 32.45 25.71 67.67
C VAL A 92 31.05 26.34 67.64
N SER A 93 30.34 26.18 66.53
CA SER A 93 28.92 26.54 66.37
C SER A 93 28.17 25.33 65.82
N GLN A 94 27.02 25.01 66.43
CA GLN A 94 26.17 23.90 66.02
C GLN A 94 24.78 24.44 65.70
N ASP A 95 24.21 23.97 64.57
CA ASP A 95 22.90 24.36 64.06
C ASP A 95 22.06 23.09 63.82
N GLY A 96 20.84 23.05 64.36
CA GLY A 96 19.94 21.89 64.41
C GLY A 96 19.72 21.31 65.82
N ASP A 97 18.55 20.71 66.08
CA ASP A 97 18.16 20.14 67.38
C ASP A 97 18.39 18.61 67.45
N LEU A 98 19.19 18.18 68.44
CA LEU A 98 19.53 16.77 68.69
C LEU A 98 18.74 16.13 69.84
N SER A 99 17.85 16.88 70.50
CA SER A 99 17.10 16.42 71.67
C SER A 99 16.25 15.16 71.39
N SER A 100 15.79 15.00 70.16
CA SER A 100 15.01 13.85 69.68
C SER A 100 15.85 12.60 69.36
N VAL A 101 17.18 12.74 69.18
CA VAL A 101 18.08 11.62 68.84
C VAL A 101 18.51 10.85 70.09
N PHE A 102 18.77 11.54 71.20
CA PHE A 102 19.17 10.94 72.48
C PHE A 102 18.31 11.46 73.66
N PRO A 103 17.06 10.99 73.80
CA PRO A 103 16.20 11.43 74.90
C PRO A 103 16.78 10.97 76.25
N ASN A 104 16.87 11.91 77.21
CA ASN A 104 17.34 11.67 78.59
C ASN A 104 18.82 11.27 78.76
N VAL A 105 19.68 11.54 77.77
CA VAL A 105 21.14 11.32 77.88
C VAL A 105 21.87 12.65 77.94
N SER A 106 22.78 12.81 78.91
CA SER A 106 23.64 14.00 78.98
C SER A 106 24.57 14.05 77.77
N ALA A 107 24.74 15.22 77.16
CA ALA A 107 25.66 15.41 76.03
C ALA A 107 27.11 15.01 76.36
N SER A 108 27.50 15.01 77.64
CA SER A 108 28.81 14.53 78.11
C SER A 108 29.02 13.03 77.95
N ASP A 109 27.93 12.25 77.98
CA ASP A 109 27.97 10.79 78.08
C ASP A 109 27.81 10.13 76.70
N ILE A 110 27.30 10.90 75.73
CA ILE A 110 27.12 10.46 74.33
C ILE A 110 28.41 9.91 73.71
N PRO A 111 29.60 10.55 73.82
CA PRO A 111 30.84 9.99 73.27
C PRO A 111 31.22 8.63 73.85
N PHE A 112 31.01 8.43 75.16
CA PHE A 112 31.31 7.19 75.85
C PHE A 112 30.35 6.08 75.44
N LEU A 113 29.05 6.38 75.42
CA LEU A 113 28.01 5.44 75.01
C LEU A 113 28.15 5.04 73.54
N LEU A 114 28.46 5.98 72.65
CA LEU A 114 28.72 5.70 71.23
C LEU A 114 29.86 4.71 71.06
N ARG A 115 30.97 4.85 71.79
CA ARG A 115 32.10 3.90 71.73
C ARG A 115 31.79 2.55 72.37
N LEU A 116 30.85 2.50 73.30
CA LEU A 116 30.41 1.27 73.95
C LEU A 116 29.45 0.45 73.06
N THR A 117 28.67 1.11 72.20
CA THR A 117 27.50 0.50 71.55
C THR A 117 27.41 0.65 70.02
N HIS A 118 28.03 1.68 69.43
CA HIS A 118 27.85 2.03 68.01
C HIS A 118 29.15 2.23 67.22
N LEU A 119 30.26 2.56 67.88
CA LEU A 119 31.58 2.81 67.29
C LEU A 119 32.59 1.81 67.87
N LEU A 120 32.76 0.67 67.19
CA LEU A 120 33.72 -0.36 67.57
C LEU A 120 35.07 -0.06 66.92
N ASP A 121 36.10 0.19 67.73
CA ASP A 121 37.45 0.54 67.24
C ASP A 121 38.24 -0.69 66.75
N GLN A 122 39.20 -0.46 65.87
CA GLN A 122 40.05 -1.51 65.29
C GLN A 122 41.06 -2.01 66.33
N ARG A 123 40.91 -3.25 66.82
CA ARG A 123 41.98 -3.97 67.53
C ARG A 123 42.67 -4.98 66.61
N GLU A 124 43.99 -4.94 66.59
CA GLU A 124 44.82 -5.55 65.54
C GLU A 124 44.75 -7.08 65.43
N ASN A 125 44.20 -7.83 66.39
CA ASN A 125 44.19 -9.30 66.35
C ASN A 125 42.93 -10.00 66.94
N GLY A 126 41.75 -9.39 66.90
CA GLY A 126 40.57 -10.02 67.51
C GLY A 126 39.24 -9.38 67.18
N TRP A 127 38.91 -9.29 65.89
CA TRP A 127 37.60 -8.82 65.47
C TRP A 127 36.61 -9.98 65.43
N ILE A 128 35.38 -9.76 65.92
CA ILE A 128 34.21 -10.66 65.79
C ILE A 128 34.04 -11.24 64.37
N VAL A 129 34.38 -10.48 63.32
CA VAL A 129 34.20 -10.93 61.93
C VAL A 129 35.22 -11.99 61.51
N ASN A 130 36.33 -12.12 62.25
CA ASN A 130 37.39 -13.10 61.99
C ASN A 130 37.40 -14.27 62.99
N ALA A 131 36.49 -14.30 63.97
CA ALA A 131 36.43 -15.34 64.99
C ALA A 131 35.44 -16.43 64.57
N GLU A 132 35.78 -17.70 64.84
CA GLU A 132 34.84 -18.81 64.64
C GLU A 132 33.61 -18.65 65.54
N GLU A 133 32.45 -19.12 65.05
CA GLU A 133 31.11 -18.89 65.64
C GLU A 133 31.02 -19.31 67.14
N LYS A 134 31.83 -20.29 67.55
CA LYS A 134 31.94 -20.76 68.95
C LYS A 134 32.71 -19.81 69.87
N GLU A 135 33.64 -19.01 69.34
CA GLU A 135 34.53 -18.16 70.14
C GLU A 135 34.04 -16.71 70.26
N ALA A 136 33.14 -16.28 69.36
CA ALA A 136 32.59 -14.92 69.34
C ALA A 136 31.92 -14.53 70.69
N GLY A 137 31.19 -15.46 71.32
CA GLY A 137 30.56 -15.24 72.64
C GLY A 137 31.57 -15.08 73.79
N SER A 138 32.71 -15.78 73.74
CA SER A 138 33.75 -15.70 74.76
C SER A 138 34.56 -14.40 74.71
N GLN A 139 34.65 -13.79 73.53
CA GLN A 139 35.28 -12.48 73.32
C GLN A 139 34.45 -11.35 73.95
N LEU A 140 33.12 -11.50 74.01
CA LEU A 140 32.22 -10.58 74.73
C LEU A 140 32.40 -10.66 76.26
N ALA A 141 32.70 -11.83 76.82
CA ALA A 141 32.90 -12.00 78.27
C ALA A 141 34.21 -11.37 78.80
N LYS A 142 35.16 -11.02 77.91
CA LYS A 142 36.40 -10.30 78.25
C LYS A 142 36.23 -8.78 78.32
N LEU A 143 34.99 -8.30 78.22
CA LEU A 143 34.61 -6.94 78.60
C LEU A 143 34.81 -6.72 80.12
N PRO A 144 34.95 -5.47 80.61
CA PRO A 144 35.36 -5.17 81.99
C PRO A 144 34.53 -5.78 83.13
N ILE A 145 33.35 -6.33 82.85
CA ILE A 145 32.38 -6.83 83.83
C ILE A 145 32.75 -8.22 84.42
N GLY A 146 33.51 -9.07 83.71
CA GLY A 146 33.70 -10.48 84.10
C GLY A 146 34.69 -10.76 85.25
N ARG A 147 35.54 -9.79 85.63
CA ARG A 147 36.70 -10.04 86.52
C ARG A 147 36.38 -9.96 88.02
N ASP A 148 35.35 -9.19 88.42
CA ASP A 148 35.10 -8.89 89.83
C ASP A 148 34.19 -9.90 90.54
N GLY A 149 33.29 -10.59 89.81
CA GLY A 149 32.37 -11.58 90.40
C GLY A 149 33.05 -12.85 90.93
N SER A 150 34.19 -13.24 90.37
CA SER A 150 34.86 -14.51 90.69
C SER A 150 35.56 -14.51 92.06
N LYS A 151 35.99 -13.34 92.56
CA LYS A 151 36.71 -13.22 93.83
C LYS A 151 35.81 -13.34 95.07
N ALA A 152 34.53 -12.99 94.96
CA ALA A 152 33.59 -13.01 96.10
C ALA A 152 33.20 -14.44 96.53
N ARG A 153 33.21 -15.41 95.59
CA ARG A 153 32.78 -16.80 95.85
C ARG A 153 33.70 -17.60 96.79
N ALA A 154 34.99 -17.27 96.85
CA ALA A 154 35.98 -18.11 97.55
C ALA A 154 35.92 -18.02 99.09
N ASN A 155 35.42 -16.92 99.67
CA ASN A 155 35.53 -16.65 101.11
C ASN A 155 34.31 -17.05 101.95
N LEU A 156 33.22 -17.51 101.32
CA LEU A 156 31.91 -17.67 101.97
C LEU A 156 31.79 -18.92 102.87
N ALA A 157 32.50 -20.01 102.54
CA ALA A 157 32.40 -21.28 103.25
C ALA A 157 33.09 -21.27 104.64
N ALA A 158 34.20 -20.54 104.78
CA ALA A 158 34.94 -20.44 106.04
C ALA A 158 34.18 -19.65 107.11
N VAL A 159 33.43 -18.62 106.70
CA VAL A 159 32.63 -17.77 107.60
C VAL A 159 31.47 -18.54 108.23
N ARG A 160 30.80 -19.42 107.46
CA ARG A 160 29.63 -20.20 107.91
C ARG A 160 29.95 -21.17 109.05
N ARG A 161 31.13 -21.82 109.00
CA ARG A 161 31.54 -22.82 110.01
C ARG A 161 31.80 -22.18 111.37
N SER A 162 32.48 -21.02 111.38
CA SER A 162 32.80 -20.25 112.59
C SER A 162 31.55 -19.75 113.33
N LEU A 163 30.54 -19.26 112.59
CA LEU A 163 29.28 -18.76 113.17
C LEU A 163 28.44 -19.87 113.83
N THR A 164 28.50 -21.09 113.32
CA THR A 164 27.69 -22.21 113.83
C THR A 164 28.22 -22.71 115.19
N GLU A 165 29.55 -22.76 115.36
CA GLU A 165 30.17 -23.12 116.65
C GLU A 165 29.94 -22.06 117.73
N GLN A 166 29.91 -20.78 117.37
CA GLN A 166 29.66 -19.69 118.33
C GLN A 166 28.23 -19.73 118.88
N LYS A 167 27.24 -20.07 118.04
CA LYS A 167 25.83 -20.19 118.45
C LYS A 167 25.64 -21.30 119.49
N ALA A 168 26.17 -22.49 119.22
CA ALA A 168 25.99 -23.64 120.12
C ALA A 168 26.56 -23.39 121.53
N ARG A 169 27.73 -22.72 121.62
CA ARG A 169 28.33 -22.35 122.92
C ARG A 169 27.49 -21.33 123.70
N ALA A 170 26.86 -20.38 123.00
CA ALA A 170 26.04 -19.37 123.66
C ALA A 170 24.74 -19.96 124.24
N GLU A 171 24.15 -20.96 123.56
CA GLU A 171 22.95 -21.68 124.03
C GLU A 171 23.23 -22.49 125.30
N GLU A 172 24.37 -23.18 125.36
CA GLU A 172 24.78 -23.99 126.52
C GLU A 172 25.00 -23.12 127.77
N VAL A 173 25.58 -21.92 127.61
CA VAL A 173 25.78 -20.95 128.70
C VAL A 173 24.45 -20.37 129.22
N LEU A 174 23.49 -20.12 128.32
CA LEU A 174 22.16 -19.61 128.70
C LEU A 174 21.42 -20.62 129.59
N ILE A 175 21.43 -21.90 129.22
CA ILE A 175 20.79 -22.98 129.98
C ILE A 175 21.40 -23.08 131.38
N GLY A 176 22.72 -22.91 131.51
CA GLY A 176 23.39 -22.87 132.81
C GLY A 176 22.90 -21.74 133.72
N HIS A 177 22.81 -20.51 133.20
CA HIS A 177 22.34 -19.37 133.99
C HIS A 177 20.85 -19.45 134.36
N GLU A 178 20.00 -20.06 133.53
CA GLU A 178 18.59 -20.32 133.88
C GLU A 178 18.46 -21.33 135.02
N ALA A 179 19.31 -22.35 135.07
CA ALA A 179 19.34 -23.32 136.16
C ALA A 179 19.75 -22.65 137.49
N ASP A 180 20.80 -21.83 137.49
CA ASP A 180 21.28 -21.11 138.68
C ASP A 180 20.21 -20.14 139.23
N LEU A 181 19.52 -19.42 138.34
CA LEU A 181 18.43 -18.52 138.70
C LEU A 181 17.27 -19.26 139.36
N ASN A 182 16.91 -20.44 138.84
CA ASN A 182 15.83 -21.25 139.39
C ASN A 182 16.18 -21.82 140.77
N GLU A 183 17.41 -22.27 140.99
CA GLU A 183 17.87 -22.75 142.29
C GLU A 183 17.88 -21.61 143.34
N TRP A 184 18.27 -20.40 142.94
CA TRP A 184 18.19 -19.22 143.80
C TRP A 184 16.74 -18.86 144.18
N ASN A 185 15.80 -18.91 143.23
CA ASN A 185 14.38 -18.70 143.51
C ASN A 185 13.82 -19.73 144.50
N ARG A 186 14.26 -21.00 144.40
CA ARG A 186 13.92 -22.06 145.36
C ARG A 186 14.42 -21.73 146.77
N LEU A 187 15.65 -21.21 146.91
CA LEU A 187 16.20 -20.78 148.20
C LEU A 187 15.46 -19.56 148.80
N LEU A 188 14.93 -18.66 147.96
CA LEU A 188 14.07 -17.55 148.39
C LEU A 188 12.74 -18.07 148.98
N GLU A 189 12.11 -19.06 148.33
CA GLU A 189 10.89 -19.68 148.86
C GLU A 189 11.17 -20.40 150.20
N GLU A 190 12.30 -21.11 150.34
CA GLU A 190 12.69 -21.71 151.61
C GLU A 190 12.94 -20.68 152.73
N ARG A 191 13.49 -19.51 152.40
CA ARG A 191 13.63 -18.38 153.34
C ARG A 191 12.27 -17.86 153.76
N ASP A 192 11.34 -17.66 152.83
CA ASP A 192 10.04 -17.06 153.12
C ASP A 192 9.16 -18.01 153.94
N ILE A 193 9.24 -19.31 153.69
CA ILE A 193 8.66 -20.36 154.53
C ILE A 193 9.30 -20.34 155.94
N ALA A 194 10.61 -20.15 156.05
CA ALA A 194 11.30 -20.01 157.34
C ALA A 194 10.99 -18.68 158.07
N ALA A 195 10.68 -17.60 157.33
CA ALA A 195 10.36 -16.28 157.88
C ALA A 195 8.92 -16.21 158.44
N ALA A 196 7.98 -17.01 157.89
CA ALA A 196 6.63 -17.14 158.42
C ALA A 196 6.50 -18.15 159.60
N GLY A 197 7.55 -18.96 159.85
CA GLY A 197 7.46 -20.16 160.69
C GLY A 197 8.40 -20.25 161.90
N ALA A 198 9.03 -19.16 162.36
CA ALA A 198 9.92 -19.26 163.52
C ALA A 198 9.88 -18.05 164.48
N VAL A 199 9.03 -18.15 165.51
CA VAL A 199 9.51 -17.93 166.88
C VAL A 199 10.60 -19.00 167.12
N GLY A 200 11.84 -18.71 166.69
CA GLY A 200 12.97 -19.65 166.79
C GLY A 200 14.09 -19.43 165.76
N ALA A 201 15.02 -18.52 166.07
CA ALA A 201 16.33 -18.28 165.43
C ALA A 201 16.33 -17.72 163.98
N LEU A 202 16.46 -16.39 163.87
CA LEU A 202 16.89 -15.71 162.64
C LEU A 202 18.23 -16.29 162.14
N ARG A 203 18.35 -16.61 160.84
CA ARG A 203 19.60 -17.11 160.23
C ARG A 203 20.70 -16.02 160.32
N PRO A 204 21.95 -16.35 160.68
CA PRO A 204 23.04 -15.37 160.75
C PRO A 204 23.31 -14.71 159.40
N ARG A 205 23.58 -13.39 159.40
CA ARG A 205 23.80 -12.58 158.19
C ARG A 205 24.94 -13.09 157.31
N ASP A 206 25.96 -13.67 157.94
CA ASP A 206 27.14 -14.22 157.25
C ASP A 206 26.76 -15.32 156.26
N ARG A 207 25.74 -16.13 156.57
CA ARG A 207 25.30 -17.22 155.69
C ARG A 207 24.58 -16.72 154.43
N ILE A 208 23.97 -15.53 154.47
CA ILE A 208 23.34 -14.92 153.29
C ILE A 208 24.43 -14.31 152.38
N ALA A 209 25.49 -13.75 152.98
CA ALA A 209 26.63 -13.25 152.24
C ALA A 209 27.34 -14.37 151.46
N ASP A 210 27.51 -15.54 152.06
CA ASP A 210 28.11 -16.71 151.40
C ASP A 210 27.33 -17.14 150.14
N ILE A 211 26.00 -17.23 150.21
CA ILE A 211 25.21 -17.68 149.05
C ILE A 211 25.22 -16.63 147.93
N LEU A 212 25.17 -15.33 148.27
CA LEU A 212 25.33 -14.26 147.26
C LEU A 212 26.71 -14.31 146.60
N SER A 213 27.75 -14.64 147.37
CA SER A 213 29.11 -14.82 146.85
C SER A 213 29.20 -16.04 145.92
N ASP A 214 28.58 -17.17 146.28
CA ASP A 214 28.56 -18.37 145.46
C ASP A 214 27.81 -18.17 144.14
N ALA A 215 26.64 -17.53 144.16
CA ALA A 215 25.89 -17.20 142.95
C ALA A 215 26.68 -16.24 142.03
N ALA A 216 27.37 -15.27 142.62
CA ALA A 216 28.24 -14.37 141.89
C ALA A 216 29.49 -15.08 141.32
N ASN A 217 30.01 -16.11 142.00
CA ASN A 217 31.11 -16.93 141.49
C ASN A 217 30.69 -17.83 140.33
N GLN A 218 29.58 -18.56 140.47
CA GLN A 218 29.06 -19.45 139.42
C GLN A 218 28.75 -18.68 138.13
N THR A 219 28.22 -17.47 138.27
CA THR A 219 27.89 -16.61 137.13
C THR A 219 29.07 -15.76 136.62
N GLN A 220 30.27 -15.93 137.21
CA GLN A 220 31.48 -15.13 136.95
C GLN A 220 31.24 -13.62 137.07
N SER A 221 30.34 -13.23 137.97
CA SER A 221 29.90 -11.84 138.19
C SER A 221 30.46 -11.26 139.49
N LEU A 222 31.21 -12.03 140.30
CA LEU A 222 31.78 -11.58 141.57
C LEU A 222 32.62 -10.30 141.45
N SER A 223 33.39 -10.17 140.36
CA SER A 223 34.21 -8.98 140.09
C SER A 223 33.40 -7.74 139.69
N GLN A 224 32.11 -7.91 139.39
CA GLN A 224 31.20 -6.84 138.97
C GLN A 224 30.31 -6.37 140.12
N ILE A 225 30.31 -7.08 141.26
CA ILE A 225 29.70 -6.61 142.51
C ILE A 225 30.68 -5.66 143.21
N PRO A 226 30.24 -4.51 143.76
CA PRO A 226 31.13 -3.57 144.44
C PRO A 226 31.92 -4.23 145.59
N PRO A 227 33.24 -4.02 145.67
CA PRO A 227 34.10 -4.70 146.65
C PRO A 227 33.78 -4.26 148.09
N GLY A 228 33.80 -5.21 149.02
CA GLY A 228 33.56 -4.98 150.46
C GLY A 228 32.16 -5.39 150.96
N LEU A 229 31.17 -5.47 150.07
CA LEU A 229 29.75 -5.71 150.41
C LEU A 229 29.43 -7.13 150.92
N LEU A 230 30.36 -8.08 150.81
CA LEU A 230 30.19 -9.49 151.20
C LEU A 230 31.33 -10.00 152.10
N THR A 231 32.10 -9.10 152.73
CA THR A 231 33.27 -9.44 153.55
C THR A 231 33.15 -8.92 154.98
N GLY A 232 33.15 -9.81 155.97
CA GLY A 232 33.09 -9.46 157.40
C GLY A 232 31.66 -9.45 157.96
N ALA A 233 31.43 -8.73 159.08
CA ALA A 233 30.11 -8.63 159.69
C ALA A 233 29.18 -7.77 158.83
N VAL A 234 28.41 -8.41 157.95
CA VAL A 234 27.67 -7.72 156.88
C VAL A 234 26.40 -7.06 157.42
N SER A 235 26.14 -5.84 156.97
CA SER A 235 24.89 -5.10 157.24
C SER A 235 23.79 -5.46 156.25
N GLN A 236 22.53 -5.16 156.59
CA GLN A 236 21.38 -5.48 155.74
C GLN A 236 21.34 -4.66 154.44
N GLU A 237 21.80 -3.41 154.47
CA GLU A 237 21.88 -2.55 153.27
C GLU A 237 22.90 -3.11 152.27
N GLU A 238 24.04 -3.60 152.76
CA GLU A 238 25.10 -4.14 151.90
C GLU A 238 24.64 -5.39 151.12
N LEU A 239 23.91 -6.30 151.79
CA LEU A 239 23.33 -7.48 151.13
C LEU A 239 22.28 -7.10 150.08
N THR A 240 21.50 -6.04 150.32
CA THR A 240 20.45 -5.59 149.40
C THR A 240 21.06 -5.00 148.13
N ILE A 241 22.15 -4.22 148.29
CA ILE A 241 22.88 -3.63 147.16
C ILE A 241 23.57 -4.72 146.32
N ALA A 242 24.22 -5.69 146.96
CA ALA A 242 24.84 -6.81 146.26
C ALA A 242 23.79 -7.63 145.46
N HIS A 243 22.61 -7.84 146.04
CA HIS A 243 21.49 -8.52 145.40
C HIS A 243 20.98 -7.77 144.16
N SER A 244 20.75 -6.45 144.27
CA SER A 244 20.27 -5.66 143.13
C SER A 244 21.29 -5.63 141.99
N ALA A 245 22.58 -5.51 142.31
CA ALA A 245 23.64 -5.47 141.31
C ALA A 245 23.73 -6.78 140.52
N LEU A 246 23.71 -7.93 141.22
CA LEU A 246 23.80 -9.23 140.57
C LEU A 246 22.59 -9.50 139.64
N SER A 247 21.40 -9.08 140.06
CA SER A 247 20.17 -9.25 139.27
C SER A 247 20.21 -8.47 137.95
N GLU A 248 20.62 -7.20 137.99
CA GLU A 248 20.74 -6.37 136.77
C GLU A 248 21.78 -6.94 135.79
N ILE A 249 22.93 -7.42 136.31
CA ILE A 249 23.99 -8.01 135.48
C ILE A 249 23.47 -9.22 134.70
N LEU A 250 22.76 -10.13 135.37
CA LEU A 250 22.24 -11.34 134.73
C LEU A 250 21.16 -11.01 133.70
N GLN A 251 20.26 -10.08 134.01
CA GLN A 251 19.23 -9.65 133.08
C GLN A 251 19.82 -9.02 131.81
N GLY A 252 20.90 -8.23 131.97
CA GLY A 252 21.63 -7.64 130.84
C GLY A 252 22.40 -8.65 129.98
N LYS A 253 22.76 -9.83 130.50
CA LYS A 253 23.38 -10.92 129.71
C LYS A 253 22.34 -11.65 128.86
N VAL A 254 21.14 -11.91 129.40
CA VAL A 254 20.06 -12.62 128.69
C VAL A 254 19.59 -11.83 127.45
N GLU A 255 19.39 -10.52 127.57
CA GLU A 255 18.87 -9.75 126.43
C GLU A 255 19.86 -9.60 125.28
N ARG A 256 21.16 -9.60 125.58
CA ARG A 256 22.19 -9.62 124.53
C ARG A 256 22.14 -10.89 123.70
N ALA A 257 21.93 -12.05 124.34
CA ALA A 257 21.81 -13.32 123.64
C ALA A 257 20.55 -13.38 122.74
N ARG A 258 19.40 -12.89 123.23
CA ARG A 258 18.15 -12.82 122.45
C ARG A 258 18.30 -11.99 121.18
N THR A 259 18.96 -10.84 121.29
CA THR A 259 19.19 -9.95 120.14
C THR A 259 20.07 -10.61 119.06
N GLN A 260 21.10 -11.36 119.47
CA GLN A 260 21.94 -12.10 118.51
C GLN A 260 21.17 -13.21 117.79
N ILE A 261 20.28 -13.92 118.48
CA ILE A 261 19.45 -14.98 117.87
C ILE A 261 18.54 -14.40 116.78
N SER A 262 17.91 -13.25 117.01
CA SER A 262 17.03 -12.60 116.03
C SER A 262 17.77 -12.19 114.75
N ASN A 263 18.98 -11.62 114.88
CA ASN A 263 19.79 -11.22 113.73
C ASN A 263 20.22 -12.41 112.87
N LEU A 264 20.43 -13.58 113.46
CA LEU A 264 20.77 -14.80 112.73
C LEU A 264 19.58 -15.36 111.92
N ALA A 265 18.33 -15.12 112.35
CA ALA A 265 17.14 -15.55 111.62
C ALA A 265 16.96 -14.80 110.29
N LEU A 266 17.19 -13.48 110.29
CA LEU A 266 17.10 -12.64 109.07
C LEU A 266 18.04 -13.09 107.94
N VAL A 267 19.18 -13.69 108.28
CA VAL A 267 20.13 -14.21 107.28
C VAL A 267 19.60 -15.46 106.60
N ASN A 268 18.74 -16.24 107.26
CA ASN A 268 18.14 -17.45 106.67
C ASN A 268 17.12 -17.10 105.57
N ASP A 269 16.29 -16.07 105.80
CA ASP A 269 15.30 -15.59 104.82
C ASP A 269 15.96 -15.10 103.51
N LEU A 270 17.13 -14.47 103.62
CA LEU A 270 17.89 -14.00 102.46
C LEU A 270 18.36 -15.18 101.57
N VAL A 271 18.72 -16.32 102.18
CA VAL A 271 19.15 -17.52 101.47
C VAL A 271 17.98 -18.14 100.70
N GLU A 272 16.80 -18.19 101.29
CA GLU A 272 15.59 -18.69 100.60
C GLU A 272 15.23 -17.83 99.38
N SER A 273 15.32 -16.50 99.50
CA SER A 273 15.06 -15.59 98.38
C SER A 273 16.03 -15.80 97.20
N PHE A 274 17.31 -16.11 97.48
CA PHE A 274 18.30 -16.38 96.45
C PHE A 274 18.04 -17.71 95.71
N VAL A 275 17.53 -18.73 96.40
CA VAL A 275 17.17 -20.01 95.77
C VAL A 275 16.01 -19.82 94.79
N ALA A 276 14.97 -19.08 95.18
CA ALA A 276 13.83 -18.79 94.30
C ALA A 276 14.25 -18.00 93.05
N ALA A 277 15.13 -17.00 93.19
CA ALA A 277 15.64 -16.25 92.05
C ALA A 277 16.48 -17.12 91.09
N ARG A 278 17.22 -18.11 91.62
CA ARG A 278 17.97 -19.07 90.79
C ARG A 278 17.03 -19.96 89.97
N GLU A 279 15.98 -20.50 90.58
CA GLU A 279 15.00 -21.34 89.87
C GLU A 279 14.29 -20.56 88.76
N GLN A 280 13.95 -19.29 89.01
CA GLN A 280 13.35 -18.42 88.00
C GLN A 280 14.30 -18.15 86.82
N LEU A 281 15.59 -17.97 87.09
CA LEU A 281 16.60 -17.74 86.06
C LEU A 281 16.86 -19.00 85.23
N GLU A 282 16.88 -20.19 85.84
CA GLU A 282 16.96 -21.47 85.13
C GLU A 282 15.77 -21.67 84.19
N LYS A 283 14.55 -21.34 84.65
CA LYS A 283 13.35 -21.41 83.81
C LYS A 283 13.42 -20.47 82.60
N LEU A 284 13.80 -19.21 82.81
CA LEU A 284 13.94 -18.23 81.74
C LEU A 284 15.01 -18.65 80.71
N ASN A 285 16.11 -19.27 81.15
CA ASN A 285 17.12 -19.80 80.24
C ASN A 285 16.60 -20.98 79.42
N ALA A 286 15.78 -21.86 80.01
CA ALA A 286 15.14 -22.95 79.27
C ALA A 286 14.17 -22.40 78.20
N ASP A 287 13.34 -21.41 78.57
CA ASP A 287 12.41 -20.76 77.65
C ASP A 287 13.13 -20.03 76.51
N LEU A 288 14.23 -19.33 76.81
CA LEU A 288 15.07 -18.68 75.80
C LEU A 288 15.69 -19.69 74.83
N THR A 289 16.16 -20.83 75.33
CA THR A 289 16.73 -21.90 74.50
C THR A 289 15.68 -22.44 73.53
N ALA A 290 14.49 -22.77 74.04
CA ALA A 290 13.38 -23.25 73.22
C ALA A 290 12.95 -22.22 72.17
N ALA A 291 12.88 -20.94 72.54
CA ALA A 291 12.56 -19.87 71.60
C ALA A 291 13.61 -19.74 70.49
N SER A 292 14.91 -19.84 70.83
CA SER A 292 15.99 -19.82 69.83
C SER A 292 15.86 -20.97 68.84
N GLU A 293 15.63 -22.21 69.31
CA GLU A 293 15.45 -23.37 68.44
C GLU A 293 14.25 -23.21 67.49
N THR A 294 13.13 -22.65 67.99
CA THR A 294 11.97 -22.38 67.14
C THR A 294 12.26 -21.30 66.09
N PHE A 295 13.01 -20.25 66.46
CA PHE A 295 13.41 -19.19 65.55
C PHE A 295 14.32 -19.74 64.44
N ASP A 296 15.29 -20.57 64.78
CA ASP A 296 16.20 -21.18 63.81
C ASP A 296 15.43 -22.07 62.84
N ARG A 297 14.51 -22.91 63.35
CA ARG A 297 13.64 -23.76 62.52
C ARG A 297 12.77 -22.92 61.57
N HIS A 298 12.19 -21.81 62.03
CA HIS A 298 11.42 -20.91 61.17
C HIS A 298 12.30 -20.22 60.13
N THR A 299 13.53 -19.84 60.49
CA THR A 299 14.50 -19.22 59.58
C THR A 299 14.91 -20.20 58.48
N THR A 300 15.19 -21.46 58.81
CA THR A 300 15.47 -22.52 57.83
C THR A 300 14.27 -22.76 56.92
N THR A 301 13.05 -22.85 57.47
CA THR A 301 11.83 -23.06 56.69
C THR A 301 11.60 -21.90 55.71
N ARG A 302 11.83 -20.66 56.15
CA ARG A 302 11.73 -19.47 55.30
C ARG A 302 12.77 -19.47 54.19
N ALA A 303 14.01 -19.88 54.48
CA ALA A 303 15.05 -20.00 53.46
C ALA A 303 14.68 -21.05 52.39
N GLN A 304 14.21 -22.23 52.81
CA GLN A 304 13.73 -23.26 51.90
C GLN A 304 12.54 -22.78 51.06
N GLY A 305 11.57 -22.09 51.67
CA GLY A 305 10.45 -21.50 50.95
C GLY A 305 10.86 -20.43 49.93
N SER A 306 11.89 -19.64 50.25
CA SER A 306 12.44 -18.64 49.32
C SER A 306 13.11 -19.28 48.11
N VAL A 307 13.86 -20.37 48.31
CA VAL A 307 14.49 -21.12 47.21
C VAL A 307 13.42 -21.74 46.31
N ALA A 308 12.42 -22.41 46.89
CA ALA A 308 11.32 -23.00 46.14
C ALA A 308 10.51 -21.95 45.35
N LEU A 309 10.28 -20.77 45.93
CA LEU A 309 9.63 -19.66 45.24
C LEU A 309 10.45 -19.20 44.03
N GLN A 310 11.77 -19.08 44.19
CA GLN A 310 12.67 -18.67 43.11
C GLN A 310 12.72 -19.71 41.98
N GLU A 311 12.73 -21.01 42.32
CA GLU A 311 12.63 -22.10 41.35
C GLU A 311 11.30 -22.04 40.58
N HIS A 312 10.17 -21.88 41.27
CA HIS A 312 8.86 -21.74 40.63
C HIS A 312 8.78 -20.49 39.73
N GLN A 313 9.35 -19.37 40.15
CA GLN A 313 9.42 -18.16 39.32
C GLN A 313 10.25 -18.40 38.04
N ALA A 314 11.38 -19.09 38.15
CA ALA A 314 12.19 -19.46 36.99
C ALA A 314 11.44 -20.41 36.05
N SER A 315 10.73 -21.41 36.59
CA SER A 315 9.88 -22.31 35.79
C SER A 315 8.74 -21.59 35.10
N ILE A 316 8.06 -20.65 35.77
CA ILE A 316 7.00 -19.82 35.16
C ILE A 316 7.59 -18.98 34.02
N HIS A 317 8.74 -18.36 34.22
CA HIS A 317 9.37 -17.57 33.17
C HIS A 317 9.76 -18.42 31.96
N SER A 318 10.34 -19.60 32.18
CA SER A 318 10.64 -20.57 31.11
C SER A 318 9.38 -20.99 30.36
N ALA A 319 8.31 -21.34 31.07
CA ALA A 319 7.04 -21.72 30.46
C ALA A 319 6.42 -20.56 29.64
N GLN A 320 6.53 -19.31 30.12
CA GLN A 320 6.08 -18.13 29.37
C GLN A 320 6.88 -17.91 28.08
N GLN A 321 8.21 -18.12 28.12
CA GLN A 321 9.06 -18.04 26.93
C GLN A 321 8.71 -19.13 25.91
N GLU A 322 8.47 -20.37 26.37
CA GLU A 322 8.02 -21.47 25.50
C GLU A 322 6.66 -21.16 24.86
N LEU A 323 5.71 -20.64 25.63
CA LEU A 323 4.38 -20.28 25.14
C LEU A 323 4.45 -19.17 24.08
N ALA A 324 5.33 -18.17 24.26
CA ALA A 324 5.56 -17.12 23.26
C ALA A 324 6.19 -17.68 21.97
N SER A 325 7.17 -18.59 22.10
CA SER A 325 7.79 -19.27 20.95
C SER A 325 6.78 -20.10 20.16
N ILE A 326 5.95 -20.88 20.86
CA ILE A 326 4.85 -21.65 20.25
C ILE A 326 3.85 -20.72 19.57
N GLY A 327 3.52 -19.58 20.19
CA GLY A 327 2.64 -18.56 19.59
C GLY A 327 3.18 -18.03 18.26
N GLN A 328 4.48 -17.68 18.20
CA GLN A 328 5.12 -17.23 16.96
C GLN A 328 5.16 -18.32 15.88
N GLN A 329 5.41 -19.58 16.27
CA GLN A 329 5.36 -20.71 15.34
C GLN A 329 3.95 -20.94 14.79
N LEU A 330 2.92 -20.80 15.63
CA LEU A 330 1.52 -20.94 15.24
C LEU A 330 1.11 -19.82 14.26
N GLU A 331 1.47 -18.57 14.55
CA GLU A 331 1.23 -17.43 13.63
C GLU A 331 1.89 -17.66 12.28
N ARG A 332 3.14 -18.15 12.27
CA ARG A 332 3.83 -18.52 11.03
C ARG A 332 3.09 -19.61 10.25
N LEU A 333 2.65 -20.69 10.92
CA LEU A 333 1.90 -21.78 10.27
C LEU A 333 0.55 -21.30 9.73
N ILE A 334 -0.14 -20.41 10.44
CA ILE A 334 -1.38 -19.77 9.97
C ILE A 334 -1.08 -18.92 8.73
N GLY A 335 -0.01 -18.14 8.74
CA GLY A 335 0.45 -17.35 7.59
C GLY A 335 0.77 -18.22 6.38
N GLU A 336 1.51 -19.32 6.57
CA GLU A 336 1.84 -20.29 5.51
C GLU A 336 0.57 -20.95 4.95
N THR A 337 -0.39 -21.32 5.81
CA THR A 337 -1.66 -21.93 5.39
C THR A 337 -2.53 -20.94 4.60
N THR A 338 -2.59 -19.68 5.05
CA THR A 338 -3.34 -18.61 4.36
C THR A 338 -2.72 -18.31 3.00
N ALA A 339 -1.38 -18.22 2.92
CA ALA A 339 -0.67 -18.03 1.67
C ALA A 339 -0.90 -19.21 0.70
N LYS A 340 -0.94 -20.44 1.21
CA LYS A 340 -1.26 -21.63 0.41
C LYS A 340 -2.68 -21.58 -0.15
N GLN A 341 -3.67 -21.22 0.67
CA GLN A 341 -5.06 -21.06 0.22
C GLN A 341 -5.20 -19.97 -0.85
N GLU A 342 -4.48 -18.87 -0.71
CA GLU A 342 -4.45 -17.79 -1.71
C GLU A 342 -3.82 -18.27 -3.03
N ILE A 343 -2.72 -19.03 -2.98
CA ILE A 343 -2.10 -19.65 -4.16
C ILE A 343 -3.06 -20.64 -4.82
N ASP A 344 -3.73 -21.49 -4.05
CA ASP A 344 -4.70 -22.47 -4.56
C ASP A 344 -5.88 -21.74 -5.25
N HIS A 345 -6.40 -20.67 -4.64
CA HIS A 345 -7.46 -19.85 -5.23
C HIS A 345 -7.03 -19.17 -6.54
N ARG A 346 -5.80 -18.65 -6.60
CA ARG A 346 -5.23 -18.07 -7.83
C ARG A 346 -5.01 -19.12 -8.92
N ASN A 347 -4.55 -20.33 -8.55
CA ASN A 347 -4.41 -21.46 -9.46
C ASN A 347 -5.76 -21.90 -10.05
N ASP A 348 -6.80 -21.97 -9.23
CA ASP A 348 -8.16 -22.29 -9.69
C ASP A 348 -8.68 -21.22 -10.66
N ALA A 349 -8.47 -19.94 -10.35
CA ALA A 349 -8.84 -18.82 -11.22
C ALA A 349 -8.09 -18.88 -12.57
N LEU A 350 -6.78 -19.16 -12.55
CA LEU A 350 -5.99 -19.34 -13.76
C LEU A 350 -6.47 -20.53 -14.58
N THR A 351 -6.75 -21.67 -13.94
CA THR A 351 -7.25 -22.87 -14.60
C THR A 351 -8.60 -22.61 -15.28
N SER A 352 -9.50 -21.91 -14.60
CA SER A 352 -10.79 -21.49 -15.17
C SER A 352 -10.61 -20.53 -16.35
N ALA A 353 -9.69 -19.56 -16.26
CA ALA A 353 -9.40 -18.63 -17.34
C ALA A 353 -8.80 -19.33 -18.57
N ILE A 354 -7.91 -20.32 -18.37
CA ILE A 354 -7.36 -21.15 -19.45
C ILE A 354 -8.47 -21.94 -20.15
N ALA A 355 -9.40 -22.54 -19.39
CA ALA A 355 -10.52 -23.28 -19.97
C ALA A 355 -11.44 -22.37 -20.80
N ALA A 356 -11.79 -21.20 -20.27
CA ALA A 356 -12.61 -20.21 -20.97
C ALA A 356 -11.92 -19.71 -22.26
N LEU A 357 -10.62 -19.44 -22.21
CA LEU A 357 -9.84 -19.05 -23.38
C LEU A 357 -9.87 -20.14 -24.47
N ARG A 358 -9.67 -21.41 -24.10
CA ARG A 358 -9.68 -22.52 -25.06
C ARG A 358 -11.03 -22.68 -25.76
N GLU A 359 -12.14 -22.59 -25.04
CA GLU A 359 -13.47 -22.65 -25.67
C GLU A 359 -13.72 -21.42 -26.54
N ALA A 360 -13.35 -20.22 -26.10
CA ALA A 360 -13.51 -19.00 -26.92
C ALA A 360 -12.66 -19.05 -28.21
N GLU A 361 -11.44 -19.60 -28.15
CA GLU A 361 -10.59 -19.82 -29.33
C GLU A 361 -11.23 -20.81 -30.32
N LYS A 362 -11.78 -21.91 -29.81
CA LYS A 362 -12.46 -22.92 -30.60
C LYS A 362 -13.72 -22.36 -31.25
N ASP A 363 -14.57 -21.66 -30.52
CA ASP A 363 -15.80 -21.05 -31.03
C ASP A 363 -15.49 -19.98 -32.09
N SER A 364 -14.52 -19.10 -31.81
CA SER A 364 -14.08 -18.07 -32.76
C SER A 364 -13.54 -18.69 -34.05
N ARG A 365 -12.80 -19.81 -33.96
CA ARG A 365 -12.30 -20.54 -35.12
C ARG A 365 -13.43 -21.13 -35.96
N VAL A 366 -14.37 -21.85 -35.34
CA VAL A 366 -15.50 -22.48 -36.05
C VAL A 366 -16.36 -21.42 -36.75
N LEU A 367 -16.69 -20.32 -36.06
CA LEU A 367 -17.49 -19.26 -36.63
C LEU A 367 -16.76 -18.47 -37.73
N ARG A 368 -15.43 -18.34 -37.62
CA ARG A 368 -14.59 -17.78 -38.70
C ARG A 368 -14.67 -18.64 -39.95
N GLU A 369 -14.42 -19.94 -39.82
CA GLU A 369 -14.43 -20.88 -40.94
C GLU A 369 -15.79 -20.85 -41.66
N GLN A 370 -16.90 -20.77 -40.89
CA GLN A 370 -18.26 -20.62 -41.43
C GLN A 370 -18.47 -19.28 -42.15
N HIS A 371 -18.08 -18.15 -41.55
CA HIS A 371 -18.23 -16.83 -42.16
C HIS A 371 -17.40 -16.71 -43.45
N GLU A 372 -16.13 -17.13 -43.44
CA GLU A 372 -15.24 -17.14 -44.60
C GLU A 372 -15.74 -18.08 -45.71
N HIS A 373 -16.33 -19.23 -45.35
CA HIS A 373 -16.98 -20.10 -46.32
C HIS A 373 -18.18 -19.39 -46.98
N ASN A 374 -19.09 -18.81 -46.19
CA ASN A 374 -20.24 -18.09 -46.71
C ASN A 374 -19.83 -16.89 -47.59
N GLN A 375 -18.79 -16.15 -47.20
CA GLN A 375 -18.26 -15.03 -47.98
C GLN A 375 -17.69 -15.51 -49.33
N ARG A 376 -16.94 -16.62 -49.34
CA ARG A 376 -16.42 -17.23 -50.58
C ARG A 376 -17.56 -17.64 -51.52
N VAL A 377 -18.59 -18.30 -51.00
CA VAL A 377 -19.77 -18.70 -51.79
C VAL A 377 -20.47 -17.47 -52.38
N ARG A 378 -20.72 -16.41 -51.59
CA ARG A 378 -21.32 -15.16 -52.09
C ARG A 378 -20.50 -14.51 -53.19
N ASN A 379 -19.17 -14.43 -53.01
CA ASN A 379 -18.28 -13.84 -54.01
C ASN A 379 -18.27 -14.62 -55.32
N GLN A 380 -18.28 -15.95 -55.25
CA GLN A 380 -18.36 -16.81 -56.43
C GLN A 380 -19.71 -16.64 -57.16
N HIS A 381 -20.83 -16.58 -56.44
CA HIS A 381 -22.15 -16.35 -57.05
C HIS A 381 -22.21 -14.97 -57.71
N ALA A 382 -21.71 -13.94 -57.03
CA ALA A 382 -21.64 -12.58 -57.59
C ALA A 382 -20.79 -12.52 -58.88
N GLN A 383 -19.68 -13.26 -58.93
CA GLN A 383 -18.84 -13.35 -60.13
C GLN A 383 -19.57 -14.02 -61.29
N ILE A 384 -20.26 -15.15 -61.05
CA ILE A 384 -21.03 -15.84 -62.09
C ILE A 384 -22.24 -14.98 -62.54
N ASP A 385 -22.94 -14.34 -61.62
CA ASP A 385 -24.05 -13.44 -61.94
C ASP A 385 -23.60 -12.27 -62.82
N ALA A 386 -22.44 -11.66 -62.52
CA ALA A 386 -21.86 -10.63 -63.37
C ALA A 386 -21.50 -11.15 -64.78
N GLN A 387 -20.96 -12.37 -64.87
CA GLN A 387 -20.66 -13.00 -66.17
C GLN A 387 -21.94 -13.32 -66.95
N LEU A 388 -22.99 -13.85 -66.31
CA LEU A 388 -24.29 -14.10 -66.91
C LEU A 388 -24.94 -12.80 -67.40
N GLN A 389 -24.84 -11.72 -66.64
CA GLN A 389 -25.30 -10.39 -67.05
C GLN A 389 -24.54 -9.89 -68.27
N GLY A 390 -23.21 -10.08 -68.32
CA GLY A 390 -22.39 -9.76 -69.49
C GLY A 390 -22.79 -10.56 -70.74
N ILE A 391 -23.09 -11.85 -70.58
CA ILE A 391 -23.62 -12.67 -71.68
C ILE A 391 -24.98 -12.14 -72.14
N SER A 392 -25.89 -11.81 -71.23
CA SER A 392 -27.21 -11.26 -71.58
C SER A 392 -27.12 -9.92 -72.33
N GLN A 393 -26.20 -9.04 -71.94
CA GLN A 393 -25.93 -7.80 -72.68
C GLN A 393 -25.36 -8.09 -74.08
N THR A 394 -24.53 -9.13 -74.20
CA THR A 394 -23.99 -9.56 -75.51
C THR A 394 -25.09 -10.14 -76.39
N GLU A 395 -26.00 -10.95 -75.84
CA GLU A 395 -27.21 -11.44 -76.53
C GLU A 395 -28.04 -10.29 -77.10
N GLN A 396 -28.34 -9.28 -76.27
CA GLN A 396 -29.10 -8.09 -76.71
C GLN A 396 -28.40 -7.32 -77.84
N ARG A 397 -27.06 -7.19 -77.76
CA ARG A 397 -26.27 -6.56 -78.83
C ARG A 397 -26.31 -7.38 -80.11
N LEU A 398 -26.19 -8.70 -80.03
CA LEU A 398 -26.30 -9.56 -81.22
C LEU A 398 -27.71 -9.49 -81.83
N ASP A 399 -28.77 -9.43 -81.04
CA ASP A 399 -30.13 -9.25 -81.57
C ASP A 399 -30.26 -7.93 -82.37
N ALA A 400 -29.67 -6.84 -81.89
CA ALA A 400 -29.59 -5.58 -82.66
C ALA A 400 -28.73 -5.75 -83.93
N GLY A 401 -27.59 -6.43 -83.84
CA GLY A 401 -26.73 -6.76 -84.98
C GLY A 401 -27.44 -7.57 -86.06
N ARG A 402 -28.37 -8.46 -85.68
CA ARG A 402 -29.20 -9.22 -86.64
C ARG A 402 -30.05 -8.30 -87.51
N LEU A 403 -30.67 -7.27 -86.92
CA LEU A 403 -31.45 -6.28 -87.64
C LEU A 403 -30.56 -5.47 -88.59
N MET A 404 -29.41 -5.00 -88.10
CA MET A 404 -28.44 -4.26 -88.92
C MET A 404 -27.91 -5.09 -90.10
N LEU A 405 -27.75 -6.40 -89.94
CA LEU A 405 -27.31 -7.29 -91.02
C LEU A 405 -28.40 -7.46 -92.10
N ALA A 406 -29.68 -7.46 -91.71
CA ALA A 406 -30.79 -7.43 -92.65
C ALA A 406 -30.85 -6.08 -93.41
N ASP A 407 -30.60 -4.96 -92.71
CA ASP A 407 -30.54 -3.63 -93.32
C ASP A 407 -29.36 -3.50 -94.29
N TRP A 408 -28.17 -4.03 -93.95
CA TRP A 408 -27.03 -4.07 -94.86
C TRP A 408 -27.38 -4.88 -96.12
N GLN A 409 -27.98 -6.06 -95.98
CA GLN A 409 -28.41 -6.85 -97.13
C GLN A 409 -29.38 -6.05 -98.03
N ALA A 410 -30.36 -5.36 -97.45
CA ALA A 410 -31.31 -4.54 -98.21
C ALA A 410 -30.61 -3.36 -98.91
N ALA A 411 -29.63 -2.73 -98.27
CA ALA A 411 -28.84 -1.65 -98.86
C ALA A 411 -27.98 -2.14 -100.05
N GLU A 412 -27.32 -3.29 -99.95
CA GLU A 412 -26.57 -3.88 -101.08
C GLU A 412 -27.47 -4.24 -102.26
N GLN A 413 -28.68 -4.77 -101.99
CA GLN A 413 -29.67 -5.04 -103.05
C GLN A 413 -30.11 -3.74 -103.74
N ARG A 414 -30.42 -2.68 -102.97
CA ARG A 414 -30.77 -1.37 -103.53
C ARG A 414 -29.65 -0.73 -104.32
N ILE A 415 -28.39 -0.85 -103.87
CA ILE A 415 -27.23 -0.37 -104.65
C ILE A 415 -27.17 -1.08 -106.00
N SER A 416 -27.35 -2.40 -106.02
CA SER A 416 -27.39 -3.17 -107.27
C SER A 416 -28.51 -2.70 -108.21
N GLU A 417 -29.70 -2.42 -107.68
CA GLU A 417 -30.82 -1.87 -108.45
C GLU A 417 -30.52 -0.47 -109.00
N VAL A 418 -29.98 0.43 -108.17
CA VAL A 418 -29.59 1.79 -108.57
C VAL A 418 -28.52 1.76 -109.64
N VAL A 419 -27.50 0.89 -109.52
CA VAL A 419 -26.46 0.73 -110.55
C VAL A 419 -27.07 0.27 -111.88
N GLN A 420 -27.99 -0.71 -111.86
CA GLN A 420 -28.69 -1.14 -113.08
C GLN A 420 -29.51 -0.02 -113.72
N GLN A 421 -30.21 0.79 -112.91
CA GLN A 421 -30.97 1.95 -113.39
C GLN A 421 -30.07 3.03 -113.97
N ILE A 422 -28.94 3.33 -113.32
CA ILE A 422 -27.91 4.26 -113.82
C ILE A 422 -27.41 3.79 -115.19
N THR A 423 -26.99 2.53 -115.32
CA THR A 423 -26.48 2.00 -116.60
C THR A 423 -27.54 2.06 -117.71
N ALA A 424 -28.80 1.76 -117.40
CA ALA A 424 -29.90 1.87 -118.36
C ALA A 424 -30.15 3.34 -118.79
N LEU A 425 -30.04 4.27 -117.84
CA LEU A 425 -30.25 5.69 -118.06
C LEU A 425 -29.09 6.35 -118.82
N GLU A 426 -27.84 5.94 -118.56
CA GLU A 426 -26.66 6.35 -119.34
C GLU A 426 -26.83 5.99 -120.82
N VAL A 427 -27.25 4.76 -121.13
CA VAL A 427 -27.56 4.32 -122.50
C VAL A 427 -28.67 5.16 -123.14
N LEU A 428 -29.69 5.54 -122.36
CA LEU A 428 -30.76 6.42 -122.84
C LEU A 428 -30.26 7.84 -123.12
N ILE A 429 -29.43 8.40 -122.24
CA ILE A 429 -28.82 9.73 -122.39
C ILE A 429 -27.93 9.78 -123.63
N ASP A 430 -27.11 8.74 -123.86
CA ASP A 430 -26.28 8.65 -125.06
C ASP A 430 -27.12 8.68 -126.33
N LYS A 431 -28.20 7.88 -126.36
CA LYS A 431 -29.15 7.86 -127.48
C LYS A 431 -29.81 9.22 -127.69
N GLN A 432 -30.34 9.83 -126.62
CA GLN A 432 -30.98 11.15 -126.67
C GLN A 432 -29.99 12.24 -127.09
N SER A 433 -28.71 12.13 -126.73
CA SER A 433 -27.67 13.07 -127.17
C SER A 433 -27.46 12.98 -128.67
N ILE A 434 -27.38 11.76 -129.21
CA ILE A 434 -27.27 11.51 -130.66
C ILE A 434 -28.50 12.09 -131.38
N ASP A 435 -29.71 11.81 -130.89
CA ASP A 435 -30.96 12.33 -131.46
C ASP A 435 -30.99 13.87 -131.44
N ARG A 436 -30.58 14.50 -130.32
CA ARG A 436 -30.48 15.96 -130.19
C ARG A 436 -29.43 16.57 -131.13
N ASP A 437 -28.30 15.91 -131.32
CA ASP A 437 -27.26 16.34 -132.27
C ASP A 437 -27.74 16.21 -133.73
N ALA A 438 -28.52 15.18 -134.07
CA ALA A 438 -29.15 15.02 -135.37
C ALA A 438 -30.20 16.12 -135.64
N GLU A 439 -31.09 16.39 -134.68
CA GLU A 439 -32.07 17.49 -134.77
C GLU A 439 -31.38 18.85 -134.88
N ARG A 440 -30.27 19.06 -134.15
CA ARG A 440 -29.47 20.29 -134.24
C ARG A 440 -28.82 20.47 -135.61
N SER A 441 -28.33 19.40 -136.21
CA SER A 441 -27.78 19.41 -137.58
C SER A 441 -28.86 19.77 -138.61
N SER A 442 -30.07 19.21 -138.44
CA SER A 442 -31.25 19.57 -139.25
C SER A 442 -31.61 21.05 -139.10
N TYR A 443 -31.59 21.57 -137.86
CA TYR A 443 -31.83 22.98 -137.57
C TYR A 443 -30.82 23.90 -138.24
N GLU A 444 -29.51 23.61 -138.15
CA GLU A 444 -28.48 24.42 -138.82
C GLU A 444 -28.65 24.41 -140.35
N THR A 445 -29.10 23.29 -140.92
CA THR A 445 -29.41 23.19 -142.35
C THR A 445 -30.61 24.07 -142.72
N CYS A 446 -31.71 24.02 -141.95
CA CYS A 446 -32.89 24.86 -142.17
C CYS A 446 -32.57 26.35 -141.97
N LYS A 447 -31.74 26.68 -140.97
CA LYS A 447 -31.29 28.03 -140.65
C LYS A 447 -30.41 28.63 -141.73
N ALA A 448 -29.61 27.83 -142.44
CA ALA A 448 -28.85 28.27 -143.61
C ALA A 448 -29.72 28.39 -144.87
N ALA A 449 -30.76 27.56 -145.01
CA ALA A 449 -31.68 27.59 -146.14
C ALA A 449 -32.62 28.81 -146.12
N GLU A 450 -33.09 29.24 -144.95
CA GLU A 450 -33.98 30.41 -144.78
C GLU A 450 -33.43 31.72 -145.40
N PRO A 451 -32.21 32.19 -145.08
CA PRO A 451 -31.66 33.42 -145.66
C PRO A 451 -31.37 33.26 -147.15
N THR A 452 -31.06 32.04 -147.60
CA THR A 452 -30.86 31.73 -149.03
C THR A 452 -32.19 31.85 -149.79
N ALA A 453 -33.28 31.28 -149.26
CA ALA A 453 -34.62 31.41 -149.83
C ALA A 453 -35.13 32.85 -149.76
N ARG A 454 -34.84 33.57 -148.67
CA ARG A 454 -35.18 35.00 -148.51
C ARG A 454 -34.46 35.88 -149.53
N SER A 455 -33.15 35.71 -149.68
CA SER A 455 -32.36 36.44 -150.68
C SER A 455 -32.82 36.13 -152.11
N HIS A 456 -33.16 34.86 -152.40
CA HIS A 456 -33.70 34.48 -153.70
C HIS A 456 -35.05 35.15 -153.99
N TYR A 457 -35.95 35.17 -153.00
CA TYR A 457 -37.24 35.88 -153.09
C TYR A 457 -37.06 37.39 -153.25
N GLU A 458 -36.15 38.04 -152.50
CA GLU A 458 -35.86 39.48 -152.60
C GLU A 458 -35.23 39.85 -153.96
N MET A 459 -34.30 39.03 -154.48
CA MET A 459 -33.71 39.24 -155.81
C MET A 459 -34.75 39.07 -156.92
N LEU A 460 -35.60 38.04 -156.85
CA LEU A 460 -36.68 37.84 -157.81
C LEU A 460 -37.74 38.93 -157.70
N GLY A 461 -38.08 39.38 -156.50
CA GLY A 461 -39.01 40.48 -156.25
C GLY A 461 -38.52 41.79 -156.85
N SER A 462 -37.28 42.19 -156.54
CA SER A 462 -36.67 43.40 -157.12
C SER A 462 -36.52 43.31 -158.65
N SER A 463 -36.14 42.16 -159.20
CA SER A 463 -36.04 41.94 -160.65
C SER A 463 -37.42 41.96 -161.33
N ALA A 464 -38.42 41.30 -160.74
CA ALA A 464 -39.79 41.29 -161.23
C ALA A 464 -40.41 42.69 -161.18
N ASP A 465 -40.16 43.46 -160.12
CA ASP A 465 -40.60 44.85 -160.00
C ASP A 465 -39.92 45.76 -161.03
N ALA A 466 -38.60 45.61 -161.25
CA ALA A 466 -37.88 46.34 -162.28
C ALA A 466 -38.40 46.03 -163.70
N ILE A 467 -38.68 44.75 -164.00
CA ILE A 467 -39.27 44.34 -165.28
C ILE A 467 -40.71 44.88 -165.41
N ARG A 468 -41.55 44.75 -164.37
CA ARG A 468 -42.90 45.31 -164.35
C ARG A 468 -42.89 46.82 -164.61
N GLN A 469 -41.97 47.55 -163.97
CA GLN A 469 -41.83 48.99 -164.13
C GLN A 469 -41.32 49.38 -165.53
N ALA A 470 -40.37 48.62 -166.09
CA ALA A 470 -39.87 48.82 -167.46
C ALA A 470 -40.96 48.54 -168.51
N VAL A 471 -41.69 47.42 -168.38
CA VAL A 471 -42.77 47.05 -169.31
C VAL A 471 -43.96 47.99 -169.18
N ALA A 472 -44.33 48.42 -167.97
CA ALA A 472 -45.36 49.43 -167.76
C ALA A 472 -44.98 50.79 -168.36
N SER A 473 -43.72 51.21 -168.24
CA SER A 473 -43.19 52.44 -168.85
C SER A 473 -43.25 52.39 -170.37
N ILE A 474 -42.86 51.26 -170.98
CA ILE A 474 -42.98 51.03 -172.44
C ILE A 474 -44.45 51.05 -172.87
N ALA A 475 -45.34 50.37 -172.12
CA ALA A 475 -46.77 50.32 -172.41
C ALA A 475 -47.43 51.71 -172.36
N GLN A 476 -47.01 52.58 -171.43
CA GLN A 476 -47.58 53.91 -171.24
C GLN A 476 -47.25 54.89 -172.38
N HIS A 477 -46.18 54.62 -173.14
CA HIS A 477 -45.74 55.45 -174.27
C HIS A 477 -46.09 54.83 -175.62
N LEU A 478 -46.94 53.80 -175.65
CA LEU A 478 -47.37 53.13 -176.87
C LEU A 478 -48.69 53.76 -177.39
N PRO A 479 -48.70 54.40 -178.58
CA PRO A 479 -49.92 54.95 -179.17
C PRO A 479 -50.95 53.85 -179.46
N THR A 480 -52.25 54.14 -179.33
CA THR A 480 -53.34 53.16 -179.53
C THR A 480 -53.41 52.57 -180.94
N ASP A 481 -52.76 53.22 -181.90
CA ASP A 481 -52.87 52.92 -183.32
C ASP A 481 -51.59 52.23 -183.85
N GLN A 482 -50.62 51.96 -182.97
CA GLN A 482 -49.33 51.38 -183.32
C GLN A 482 -49.48 49.89 -183.69
N ASP A 483 -49.20 49.55 -184.95
CA ASP A 483 -49.30 48.18 -185.47
C ASP A 483 -47.98 47.39 -185.35
N GLN A 484 -46.85 48.08 -185.17
CA GLN A 484 -45.50 47.51 -185.09
C GLN A 484 -44.93 47.52 -183.67
N CYS A 485 -44.26 46.43 -183.30
CA CYS A 485 -43.54 46.34 -182.03
C CYS A 485 -42.35 47.33 -182.01
N PRO A 486 -42.20 48.21 -181.01
CA PRO A 486 -41.12 49.21 -180.99
C PRO A 486 -39.72 48.62 -180.77
N LEU A 487 -39.62 47.36 -180.34
CA LEU A 487 -38.35 46.68 -180.07
C LEU A 487 -37.85 45.85 -181.27
N CYS A 488 -38.73 45.06 -181.89
CA CYS A 488 -38.37 44.20 -183.02
C CYS A 488 -38.92 44.67 -184.37
N LEU A 489 -39.73 45.74 -184.40
CA LEU A 489 -40.36 46.34 -185.58
C LEU A 489 -41.32 45.41 -186.35
N GLU A 490 -41.67 44.26 -185.77
CA GLU A 490 -42.57 43.29 -186.39
C GLU A 490 -44.04 43.77 -186.28
N PRO A 491 -44.83 43.79 -187.38
CA PRO A 491 -46.23 44.19 -187.35
C PRO A 491 -47.10 43.10 -186.73
N HIS A 492 -47.67 43.39 -185.56
CA HIS A 492 -48.52 42.47 -184.80
C HIS A 492 -49.99 42.93 -184.74
N GLY A 493 -50.27 44.20 -185.03
CA GLY A 493 -51.59 44.83 -184.88
C GLY A 493 -51.84 45.30 -183.44
N ALA A 494 -52.35 46.53 -183.28
CA ALA A 494 -52.42 47.25 -182.00
C ALA A 494 -53.08 46.45 -180.86
N ALA A 495 -54.24 45.83 -181.11
CA ALA A 495 -54.95 45.05 -180.08
C ALA A 495 -54.18 43.79 -179.63
N LYS A 496 -53.47 43.13 -180.56
CA LYS A 496 -52.72 41.91 -180.27
C LYS A 496 -51.39 42.21 -179.59
N LEU A 497 -50.79 43.36 -179.91
CA LEU A 497 -49.60 43.86 -179.23
C LEU A 497 -49.90 44.23 -177.77
N GLN A 498 -50.98 44.98 -177.51
CA GLN A 498 -51.42 45.30 -176.14
C GLN A 498 -51.79 44.03 -175.34
N SER A 499 -52.46 43.06 -175.97
CA SER A 499 -52.77 41.76 -175.34
C SER A 499 -51.51 40.97 -174.97
N ARG A 500 -50.47 40.98 -175.81
CA ARG A 500 -49.20 40.32 -175.52
C ARG A 500 -48.40 41.01 -174.42
N VAL A 501 -48.42 42.34 -174.36
CA VAL A 501 -47.80 43.10 -173.26
C VAL A 501 -48.51 42.79 -171.93
N ALA A 502 -49.85 42.72 -171.92
CA ALA A 502 -50.61 42.30 -170.75
C ALA A 502 -50.31 40.84 -170.35
N GLN A 503 -50.25 39.91 -171.31
CA GLN A 503 -49.86 38.52 -171.04
C GLN A 503 -48.43 38.38 -170.52
N ALA A 504 -47.49 39.19 -171.01
CA ALA A 504 -46.11 39.19 -170.52
C ALA A 504 -45.99 39.74 -169.09
N LEU A 505 -46.83 40.72 -168.72
CA LEU A 505 -46.94 41.20 -167.34
C LEU A 505 -47.55 40.15 -166.40
N ASP A 506 -48.54 39.37 -166.86
CA ASP A 506 -49.12 38.25 -166.10
C ASP A 506 -48.18 37.04 -166.00
N ALA A 507 -47.33 36.80 -166.99
CA ALA A 507 -46.38 35.68 -167.02
C ALA A 507 -45.22 35.79 -166.01
N ILE A 508 -45.03 36.96 -165.37
CA ILE A 508 -44.00 37.19 -164.33
C ILE A 508 -44.47 36.66 -162.95
N ASN A 509 -45.77 36.45 -162.72
CA ASN A 509 -46.34 36.05 -161.43
C ASN A 509 -46.01 34.63 -160.92
N PRO A 510 -45.92 33.55 -161.74
CA PRO A 510 -45.74 32.20 -161.22
C PRO A 510 -44.37 31.93 -160.59
N SER A 511 -43.30 32.60 -161.05
CA SER A 511 -41.95 32.45 -160.44
C SER A 511 -41.86 33.13 -159.07
N LEU A 512 -42.51 34.28 -158.90
CA LEU A 512 -42.58 34.99 -157.62
C LEU A 512 -43.38 34.19 -156.57
N THR A 513 -44.53 33.64 -156.99
CA THR A 513 -45.39 32.82 -156.12
C THR A 513 -44.67 31.53 -155.67
N SER A 514 -43.89 30.91 -156.55
CA SER A 514 -43.05 29.75 -156.20
C SER A 514 -41.95 30.11 -155.20
N ALA A 515 -41.32 31.29 -155.33
CA ALA A 515 -40.29 31.75 -154.40
C ALA A 515 -40.86 32.12 -153.02
N GLU A 516 -42.06 32.71 -152.97
CA GLU A 516 -42.78 32.99 -151.72
C GLU A 516 -43.15 31.69 -150.97
N GLN A 517 -43.64 30.68 -151.71
CA GLN A 517 -43.92 29.36 -151.13
C GLN A 517 -42.66 28.68 -150.61
N GLN A 518 -41.52 28.82 -151.31
CA GLN A 518 -40.24 28.28 -150.84
C GLN A 518 -39.74 29.00 -149.58
N LEU A 519 -39.86 30.33 -149.49
CA LEU A 519 -39.52 31.09 -148.28
C LEU A 519 -40.41 30.68 -147.10
N ARG A 520 -41.72 30.57 -147.33
CA ARG A 520 -42.67 30.14 -146.29
C ARG A 520 -42.38 28.72 -145.81
N ALA A 521 -42.12 27.79 -146.73
CA ALA A 521 -41.72 26.42 -146.39
C ALA A 521 -40.40 26.38 -145.61
N ALA A 522 -39.42 27.23 -145.95
CA ALA A 522 -38.16 27.34 -145.21
C ALA A 522 -38.35 27.91 -143.79
N MET A 523 -39.23 28.91 -143.62
CA MET A 523 -39.57 29.46 -142.30
C MET A 523 -40.32 28.45 -141.43
N GLU A 524 -41.32 27.76 -141.99
CA GLU A 524 -42.06 26.71 -141.29
C GLU A 524 -41.13 25.54 -140.91
N ALA A 525 -40.24 25.11 -141.80
CA ALA A 525 -39.22 24.09 -141.51
C ALA A 525 -38.23 24.53 -140.41
N LEU A 526 -37.81 25.80 -140.40
CA LEU A 526 -36.94 26.34 -139.36
C LEU A 526 -37.62 26.32 -137.98
N THR A 527 -38.86 26.82 -137.89
CA THR A 527 -39.63 26.80 -136.63
C THR A 527 -39.94 25.39 -136.14
N ALA A 528 -40.27 24.47 -137.03
CA ALA A 528 -40.49 23.07 -136.69
C ALA A 528 -39.20 22.40 -136.17
N SER A 529 -38.05 22.71 -136.78
CA SER A 529 -36.75 22.18 -136.34
C SER A 529 -36.28 22.79 -135.01
N GLU A 530 -36.59 24.06 -134.74
CA GLU A 530 -36.31 24.70 -133.44
C GLU A 530 -37.08 24.02 -132.29
N VAL A 531 -38.38 23.76 -132.48
CA VAL A 531 -39.21 23.02 -131.52
C VAL A 531 -38.71 21.58 -131.33
N ALA A 532 -38.27 20.91 -132.39
CA ALA A 532 -37.71 19.56 -132.31
C ALA A 532 -36.42 19.51 -131.47
N VAL A 533 -35.51 20.48 -131.68
CA VAL A 533 -34.28 20.62 -130.88
C VAL A 533 -34.60 20.92 -129.42
N GLU A 534 -35.53 21.83 -129.12
CA GLU A 534 -35.92 22.16 -127.75
C GLU A 534 -36.52 20.94 -127.03
N LYS A 535 -37.40 20.19 -127.70
CA LYS A 535 -37.99 18.96 -127.15
C LYS A 535 -36.93 17.88 -126.89
N ALA A 536 -35.99 17.69 -127.81
CA ALA A 536 -34.88 16.75 -127.63
C ALA A 536 -33.95 17.17 -126.48
N GLN A 537 -33.70 18.47 -126.32
CA GLN A 537 -32.91 19.03 -125.22
C GLN A 537 -33.61 18.84 -123.87
N GLN A 538 -34.90 19.15 -123.77
CA GLN A 538 -35.68 18.96 -122.53
C GLN A 538 -35.73 17.48 -122.09
N ALA A 539 -35.89 16.55 -123.04
CA ALA A 539 -35.87 15.12 -122.73
C ALA A 539 -34.50 14.66 -122.18
N LEU A 540 -33.42 15.19 -122.74
CA LEU A 540 -32.05 14.90 -122.30
C LEU A 540 -31.74 15.52 -120.92
N ASP A 541 -32.22 16.74 -120.64
CA ASP A 541 -32.04 17.39 -119.34
C ASP A 541 -32.84 16.67 -118.23
N LEU A 542 -34.03 16.15 -118.54
CA LEU A 542 -34.82 15.33 -117.61
C LEU A 542 -34.06 14.04 -117.23
N SER A 543 -33.57 13.30 -118.22
CA SER A 543 -32.78 12.07 -117.99
C SER A 543 -31.49 12.35 -117.20
N ARG A 544 -30.81 13.48 -117.47
CA ARG A 544 -29.63 13.89 -116.69
C ARG A 544 -29.97 14.24 -115.23
N GLY A 545 -31.11 14.87 -115.00
CA GLY A 545 -31.62 15.14 -113.65
C GLY A 545 -31.90 13.86 -112.86
N GLU A 546 -32.55 12.88 -113.51
CA GLU A 546 -32.80 11.55 -112.93
C GLU A 546 -31.49 10.80 -112.63
N LEU A 547 -30.50 10.89 -113.52
CA LEU A 547 -29.17 10.31 -113.32
C LEU A 547 -28.49 10.87 -112.05
N GLY A 548 -28.48 12.19 -111.89
CA GLY A 548 -27.90 12.83 -110.71
C GLY A 548 -28.60 12.46 -109.39
N ALA A 549 -29.93 12.24 -109.43
CA ALA A 549 -30.68 11.76 -108.27
C ALA A 549 -30.32 10.31 -107.91
N LEU A 550 -30.19 9.44 -108.90
CA LEU A 550 -29.78 8.04 -108.71
C LEU A 550 -28.33 7.93 -108.22
N GLU A 551 -27.40 8.71 -108.77
CA GLU A 551 -26.00 8.78 -108.30
C GLU A 551 -25.93 9.24 -106.83
N SER A 552 -26.71 10.26 -106.46
CA SER A 552 -26.81 10.75 -105.09
C SER A 552 -27.37 9.67 -104.14
N SER A 553 -28.40 8.94 -104.57
CA SER A 553 -28.95 7.81 -103.83
C SER A 553 -27.94 6.66 -103.67
N GLY A 554 -27.16 6.38 -104.72
CA GLY A 554 -26.09 5.37 -104.69
C GLY A 554 -24.98 5.75 -103.69
N GLN A 555 -24.56 7.01 -103.65
CA GLN A 555 -23.58 7.51 -102.68
C GLN A 555 -24.07 7.39 -101.23
N GLU A 556 -25.34 7.72 -100.97
CA GLU A 556 -25.91 7.64 -99.63
C GLU A 556 -26.00 6.19 -99.14
N LEU A 557 -26.48 5.27 -99.99
CA LEU A 557 -26.46 3.83 -99.68
C LEU A 557 -25.03 3.32 -99.48
N GLY A 558 -24.05 3.80 -100.24
CA GLY A 558 -22.64 3.45 -100.06
C GLY A 558 -22.06 3.92 -98.70
N ARG A 559 -22.51 5.09 -98.20
CA ARG A 559 -22.18 5.56 -96.85
C ARG A 559 -22.81 4.69 -95.78
N GLN A 560 -24.08 4.30 -95.95
CA GLN A 560 -24.76 3.39 -95.02
C GLN A 560 -24.03 2.03 -94.94
N VAL A 561 -23.64 1.46 -96.08
CA VAL A 561 -22.82 0.23 -96.09
C VAL A 561 -21.49 0.41 -95.37
N SER A 562 -20.82 1.56 -95.55
CA SER A 562 -19.57 1.87 -94.86
C SER A 562 -19.75 1.98 -93.33
N GLN A 563 -20.90 2.50 -92.87
CA GLN A 563 -21.24 2.52 -91.45
C GLN A 563 -21.40 1.10 -90.90
N PHE A 564 -22.07 0.20 -91.62
CA PHE A 564 -22.18 -1.20 -91.20
C PHE A 564 -20.82 -1.91 -91.12
N ARG A 565 -19.89 -1.62 -92.04
CA ARG A 565 -18.52 -2.19 -92.04
C ARG A 565 -17.65 -1.77 -90.86
N THR A 566 -17.96 -0.63 -90.24
CA THR A 566 -17.22 -0.09 -89.10
C THR A 566 -17.91 -0.35 -87.76
N ASP A 567 -19.12 -0.89 -87.78
CA ASP A 567 -19.84 -1.25 -86.57
C ASP A 567 -19.12 -2.39 -85.81
N PRO A 568 -18.91 -2.28 -84.49
CA PRO A 568 -18.15 -3.27 -83.71
C PRO A 568 -18.71 -4.70 -83.76
N ILE A 569 -20.01 -4.87 -84.05
CA ILE A 569 -20.68 -6.17 -84.09
C ILE A 569 -20.54 -6.81 -85.47
N LEU A 570 -20.63 -5.99 -86.53
CA LEU A 570 -20.64 -6.44 -87.92
C LEU A 570 -19.32 -6.20 -88.66
N ALA A 571 -18.32 -5.62 -88.01
CA ALA A 571 -17.05 -5.18 -88.60
C ALA A 571 -16.45 -6.22 -89.53
N SER A 572 -16.56 -5.96 -90.84
CA SER A 572 -16.17 -6.89 -91.90
C SER A 572 -16.15 -6.16 -93.23
N ASP A 573 -15.31 -6.64 -94.15
CA ASP A 573 -15.17 -6.02 -95.47
C ASP A 573 -16.34 -6.34 -96.42
N SER A 574 -17.08 -7.42 -96.14
CA SER A 574 -18.19 -7.87 -96.99
C SER A 574 -19.34 -8.49 -96.18
N LEU A 575 -20.55 -8.44 -96.73
CA LEU A 575 -21.74 -9.03 -96.12
C LEU A 575 -21.61 -10.56 -95.82
N PRO A 576 -21.00 -11.39 -96.69
CA PRO A 576 -20.77 -12.81 -96.37
C PRO A 576 -19.83 -13.03 -95.17
N LEU A 577 -18.76 -12.24 -95.07
CA LEU A 577 -17.84 -12.28 -93.93
C LEU A 577 -18.55 -11.85 -92.65
N ALA A 578 -19.30 -10.75 -92.70
CA ALA A 578 -20.09 -10.25 -91.58
C ALA A 578 -21.09 -11.30 -91.07
N ARG A 579 -21.77 -12.02 -91.99
CA ARG A 579 -22.68 -13.12 -91.66
C ARG A 579 -21.99 -14.26 -90.94
N GLU A 580 -20.83 -14.69 -91.41
CA GLU A 580 -20.11 -15.80 -90.80
C GLU A 580 -19.53 -15.44 -89.44
N THR A 581 -18.93 -14.25 -89.30
CA THR A 581 -18.45 -13.74 -88.01
C THR A 581 -19.58 -13.58 -87.00
N PHE A 582 -20.73 -13.03 -87.42
CA PHE A 582 -21.92 -12.90 -86.59
C PHE A 582 -22.49 -14.27 -86.17
N ARG A 583 -22.51 -15.26 -87.08
CA ARG A 583 -22.91 -16.64 -86.79
C ARG A 583 -22.00 -17.28 -85.75
N GLN A 584 -20.68 -17.14 -85.89
CA GLN A 584 -19.71 -17.67 -84.92
C GLN A 584 -19.90 -17.06 -83.52
N GLN A 585 -20.17 -15.74 -83.46
CA GLN A 585 -20.48 -15.08 -82.19
C GLN A 585 -21.77 -15.64 -81.56
N LEU A 586 -22.84 -15.79 -82.33
CA LEU A 586 -24.09 -16.41 -81.86
C LEU A 586 -23.91 -17.85 -81.37
N ASP A 587 -23.19 -18.67 -82.13
CA ASP A 587 -22.92 -20.07 -81.80
C ASP A 587 -22.09 -20.21 -80.51
N SER A 588 -21.28 -19.20 -80.16
CA SER A 588 -20.46 -19.19 -78.94
C SER A 588 -21.23 -18.84 -77.66
N ILE A 589 -22.36 -18.14 -77.75
CA ILE A 589 -23.11 -17.65 -76.59
C ILE A 589 -23.83 -18.77 -75.86
N ALA A 590 -24.56 -19.63 -76.58
CA ALA A 590 -25.34 -20.72 -75.98
C ALA A 590 -24.48 -21.67 -75.13
N PRO A 591 -23.31 -22.18 -75.59
CA PRO A 591 -22.46 -23.02 -74.77
C PRO A 591 -21.82 -22.25 -73.60
N ALA A 592 -21.47 -20.97 -73.76
CA ALA A 592 -20.95 -20.15 -72.68
C ALA A 592 -21.99 -19.95 -71.56
N LYS A 593 -23.23 -19.64 -71.93
CA LYS A 593 -24.36 -19.49 -71.00
C LYS A 593 -24.68 -20.79 -70.28
N LYS A 594 -24.70 -21.91 -71.01
CA LYS A 594 -24.89 -23.24 -70.42
C LYS A 594 -23.78 -23.58 -69.43
N ARG A 595 -22.52 -23.34 -69.78
CA ARG A 595 -21.37 -23.57 -68.89
C ARG A 595 -21.48 -22.78 -67.59
N LEU A 596 -21.87 -21.50 -67.66
CA LEU A 596 -22.06 -20.68 -66.45
C LEU A 596 -23.27 -21.13 -65.62
N ALA A 597 -24.37 -21.57 -66.26
CA ALA A 597 -25.53 -22.12 -65.57
C ALA A 597 -25.19 -23.44 -64.86
N ASP A 598 -24.44 -24.33 -65.51
CA ASP A 598 -23.96 -25.58 -64.93
C ASP A 598 -22.99 -25.31 -63.77
N GLN A 599 -22.09 -24.33 -63.92
CA GLN A 599 -21.20 -23.88 -62.84
C GLN A 599 -21.98 -23.31 -61.65
N ARG A 600 -23.01 -22.48 -61.90
CA ARG A 600 -23.88 -21.95 -60.84
C ARG A 600 -24.63 -23.06 -60.10
N ALA A 601 -25.11 -24.06 -60.83
CA ALA A 601 -25.84 -25.19 -60.25
C ALA A 601 -24.95 -26.15 -59.45
N ALA A 602 -23.66 -26.24 -59.80
CA ALA A 602 -22.68 -27.06 -59.10
C ALA A 602 -22.06 -26.40 -57.85
N MET A 603 -22.35 -25.12 -57.61
CA MET A 603 -21.88 -24.39 -56.43
C MET A 603 -22.73 -24.67 -55.19
N ASP A 604 -22.13 -24.44 -54.02
CA ASP A 604 -22.85 -24.42 -52.75
C ASP A 604 -23.98 -23.38 -52.76
N VAL A 605 -25.04 -23.69 -52.01
CA VAL A 605 -26.24 -22.86 -51.93
C VAL A 605 -25.88 -21.46 -51.44
N LEU A 606 -26.32 -20.43 -52.17
CA LEU A 606 -26.11 -19.04 -51.78
C LEU A 606 -26.75 -18.79 -50.40
N PRO A 607 -25.98 -18.41 -49.37
CA PRO A 607 -26.56 -18.07 -48.07
C PRO A 607 -27.48 -16.86 -48.21
N THR A 608 -28.64 -16.92 -47.55
CA THR A 608 -29.57 -15.79 -47.51
C THR A 608 -28.90 -14.57 -46.86
N PRO A 609 -29.33 -13.34 -47.18
CA PRO A 609 -28.79 -12.14 -46.55
C PRO A 609 -28.85 -12.21 -45.02
N GLU A 610 -29.98 -12.67 -44.49
CA GLU A 610 -30.21 -12.87 -43.05
C GLU A 610 -29.26 -13.91 -42.45
N ALA A 611 -29.07 -15.06 -43.09
CA ALA A 611 -28.15 -16.10 -42.61
C ALA A 611 -26.70 -15.61 -42.61
N PHE A 612 -26.29 -14.87 -43.64
CA PHE A 612 -24.95 -14.27 -43.70
C PHE A 612 -24.73 -13.27 -42.57
N GLU A 613 -25.64 -12.32 -42.38
CA GLU A 613 -25.57 -11.35 -41.28
C GLU A 613 -25.57 -12.02 -39.91
N GLN A 614 -26.36 -13.09 -39.73
CA GLN A 614 -26.33 -13.87 -38.49
C GLN A 614 -24.97 -14.49 -38.24
N THR A 615 -24.34 -15.11 -39.26
CA THR A 615 -23.00 -15.67 -39.12
C THR A 615 -21.92 -14.61 -38.88
N GLU A 616 -22.04 -13.43 -39.51
CA GLU A 616 -21.15 -12.30 -39.27
C GLU A 616 -21.28 -11.76 -37.84
N ARG A 617 -22.51 -11.54 -37.35
CA ARG A 617 -22.75 -11.11 -35.97
C ARG A 617 -22.26 -12.14 -34.96
N ALA A 618 -22.50 -13.43 -35.21
CA ALA A 618 -22.01 -14.51 -34.36
C ALA A 618 -20.48 -14.55 -34.31
N PHE A 619 -19.81 -14.43 -35.47
CA PHE A 619 -18.36 -14.35 -35.55
C PHE A 619 -17.79 -13.14 -34.80
N ASN A 620 -18.37 -11.95 -35.00
CA ASN A 620 -17.95 -10.72 -34.30
C ASN A 620 -18.15 -10.84 -32.79
N SER A 621 -19.26 -11.42 -32.34
CA SER A 621 -19.50 -11.70 -30.93
C SER A 621 -18.48 -12.67 -30.35
N ALA A 622 -18.12 -13.73 -31.09
CA ALA A 622 -17.12 -14.70 -30.66
C ALA A 622 -15.70 -14.10 -30.61
N GLN A 623 -15.35 -13.19 -31.52
CA GLN A 623 -14.10 -12.42 -31.42
C GLN A 623 -14.06 -11.56 -30.17
N HIS A 624 -15.15 -10.86 -29.86
CA HIS A 624 -15.22 -10.05 -28.63
C HIS A 624 -15.06 -10.90 -27.37
N MET A 625 -15.71 -12.06 -27.31
CA MET A 625 -15.57 -13.01 -26.21
C MET A 625 -14.15 -13.58 -26.10
N LEU A 626 -13.49 -13.85 -27.23
CA LEU A 626 -12.09 -14.28 -27.26
C LEU A 626 -11.15 -13.21 -26.68
N ASP A 627 -11.35 -11.94 -27.06
CA ASP A 627 -10.53 -10.85 -26.53
C ASP A 627 -10.76 -10.64 -25.03
N LEU A 628 -12.02 -10.74 -24.56
CA LEU A 628 -12.32 -10.72 -23.13
C LEU A 628 -11.64 -11.88 -22.38
N ALA A 629 -11.69 -13.10 -22.93
CA ALA A 629 -11.04 -14.26 -22.34
C ALA A 629 -9.51 -14.13 -22.30
N ARG A 630 -8.89 -13.50 -23.31
CA ARG A 630 -7.45 -13.18 -23.32
C ARG A 630 -7.07 -12.19 -22.22
N VAL A 631 -7.87 -11.14 -22.02
CA VAL A 631 -7.66 -10.17 -20.93
C VAL A 631 -7.78 -10.88 -19.57
N GLN A 632 -8.84 -11.66 -19.36
CA GLN A 632 -9.04 -12.43 -18.11
C GLN A 632 -7.90 -13.42 -17.84
N HIS A 633 -7.41 -14.12 -18.87
CA HIS A 633 -6.25 -15.00 -18.76
C HIS A 633 -4.98 -14.21 -18.39
N SER A 634 -4.73 -13.06 -19.03
CA SER A 634 -3.58 -12.21 -18.70
C SER A 634 -3.64 -11.68 -17.27
N GLU A 635 -4.81 -11.27 -16.80
CA GLU A 635 -5.01 -10.83 -15.42
C GLU A 635 -4.79 -11.99 -14.42
N ALA A 636 -5.33 -13.17 -14.70
CA ALA A 636 -5.13 -14.34 -13.85
C ALA A 636 -3.65 -14.77 -13.81
N ALA A 637 -2.96 -14.73 -14.96
CA ALA A 637 -1.55 -15.10 -15.07
C ALA A 637 -0.60 -14.10 -14.39
N THR A 638 -0.97 -12.81 -14.31
CA THR A 638 -0.15 -11.78 -13.63
C THR A 638 -0.38 -11.73 -12.12
N ARG A 639 -1.52 -12.24 -11.64
CA ARG A 639 -1.83 -12.34 -10.21
C ARG A 639 -1.19 -13.55 -9.54
N LEU A 640 -0.86 -14.58 -10.33
CA LEU A 640 -0.15 -15.78 -9.87
C LEU A 640 1.35 -15.52 -9.77
#